data_AF-R7EXK6-F1
#
_entry.id   AF-R7EXK6-F1
#
_cell.length_a   1.000
_cell.length_b   1.000
_cell.length_c   1.000
_cell.angle_alpha   90.00
_cell.angle_beta   90.00
_cell.angle_gamma   90.00
#
_symmetry.space_group_name_H-M   'P 1'
#
loop_
_entity.id
_entity.type
_entity.pdbx_description
1 polymer ?
#
loop_
_entity_poly.entity_id
_entity_poly.type
_entity_poly.pdbx_seq_one_letter_code
_entity_poly.pdbx_strand_id
1 'polypeptide(L)'
;MAITASALLLPQQGWSRIINFEQDDIGYGLNTDTKEATVTNLRNISSTANIPDSLVYKNAVYKVTAIGPDANYRNDRIKKVVLGKYVQVIDSCAFQGNKQLFSINIPKGMKVIGGKSFQDCYALESIELPEGLEAIRTFAFYSSGLKSFHIPASVNYLGVNPVRDTQDLDTITISAANPYFKVVNGVVFSKDGQTLLFSGAGIAADSYTIPDGVIRVAPFAMRNTYKVKGLVLPASVRTLGDEAFCRMGLKTLHIGAGLKNIGECCFGYCPDLATITLDAANPILKLVDNNILSKDGKTLLIVVAQNAEYTVPAGVETIAPYVFYGMTKMTGINLNDVITIGECAFYHTDNLATVNWVTKLQEIGRMAFQYSGLTSIILPPSVRAIKYQAFTSCSKNTKIVLPEGVKEIATSAFYGNKLVKEVRVPASATNLGESIFYYCDSLQKVILPDNLTYIPKQTFNHCRALKEINYPASLREIGRSALTDCPITNFNLPETVEVIGGMAFENTKIGPEITLPPLVSVIDEFTFVDCKNLKSVTTSPNLKEIKEAGIQYNTILEEIHLNEGLLTIGRIGLAGNYKMKSLTIPSTVVSVGSLFVRSNIAQKDLIMLPATPPAPNGDVTDDARYDIITLHVQKGSLEAYKQHPIWGKFTKILGDAGVKPEFMDEPTVVEIYDITGRRLPEMTPGTVNILRMSDGSVRKVMVPANCR
;
A
#
# COMPACT_ATOMS: atom_id res chain seq x y z
N MET A 1 12.52 31.88 -22.18
CA MET A 1 13.44 32.52 -21.22
C MET A 1 13.36 31.77 -19.91
N ALA A 2 14.46 31.17 -19.47
CA ALA A 2 14.54 30.49 -18.18
C ALA A 2 14.80 31.55 -17.09
N ILE A 3 13.74 32.05 -16.48
CA ILE A 3 13.87 32.54 -15.11
C ILE A 3 13.99 31.27 -14.28
N THR A 4 15.18 31.04 -13.73
CA THR A 4 15.45 29.91 -12.82
C THR A 4 14.36 29.85 -11.76
N ALA A 5 13.75 28.67 -11.59
CA ALA A 5 12.72 28.38 -10.59
C ALA A 5 13.14 28.66 -9.12
N SER A 6 14.36 29.15 -8.89
CA SER A 6 14.92 29.48 -7.57
C SER A 6 14.63 30.90 -7.08
N ALA A 7 14.03 31.80 -7.86
CA ALA A 7 13.95 33.23 -7.48
C ALA A 7 12.75 33.64 -6.60
N LEU A 8 11.84 32.72 -6.24
CA LEU A 8 10.68 32.99 -5.37
C LEU A 8 10.37 31.81 -4.44
N LEU A 9 11.37 30.98 -4.13
CA LEU A 9 11.35 30.22 -2.89
C LEU A 9 11.81 31.22 -1.82
N LEU A 10 11.12 31.30 -0.68
CA LEU A 10 11.80 31.78 0.51
C LEU A 10 13.10 30.98 0.58
N PRO A 11 14.28 31.62 0.61
CA PRO A 11 15.50 30.86 0.77
C PRO A 11 15.31 29.97 1.99
N GLN A 12 15.60 28.69 1.87
CA GLN A 12 15.92 27.86 3.02
C GLN A 12 17.24 28.39 3.62
N GLN A 13 17.29 29.67 4.02
CA GLN A 13 18.32 30.15 4.91
C GLN A 13 18.13 29.39 6.21
N GLY A 14 19.15 28.67 6.66
CA GLY A 14 19.11 27.97 7.94
C GLY A 14 18.55 28.88 9.03
N TRP A 15 17.37 28.53 9.54
CA TRP A 15 16.66 29.32 10.54
C TRP A 15 17.29 29.02 11.90
N SER A 16 18.20 29.86 12.37
CA SER A 16 18.94 29.57 13.61
C SER A 16 18.11 29.74 14.89
N ARG A 17 16.93 30.36 14.87
CA ARG A 17 16.05 30.54 16.06
C ARG A 17 14.56 30.66 15.70
N ILE A 18 13.84 29.54 15.63
CA ILE A 18 12.36 29.51 15.55
C ILE A 18 11.78 29.23 16.92
N ILE A 19 10.82 30.04 17.35
CA ILE A 19 10.00 29.76 18.53
C ILE A 19 8.61 29.33 18.05
N ASN A 20 8.16 28.16 18.50
CA ASN A 20 6.77 27.75 18.31
C ASN A 20 5.89 28.41 19.37
N PHE A 21 4.81 29.02 18.92
CA PHE A 21 3.88 29.78 19.74
C PHE A 21 2.46 29.47 19.28
N GLU A 22 1.55 29.23 20.21
CA GLU A 22 0.13 29.00 19.90
C GLU A 22 -0.70 30.11 20.54
N GLN A 23 -1.61 30.68 19.77
CA GLN A 23 -2.55 31.69 20.21
C GLN A 23 -3.86 31.54 19.44
N ASP A 24 -4.98 31.56 20.16
CA ASP A 24 -6.33 31.45 19.57
C ASP A 24 -6.50 30.19 18.69
N ASP A 25 -5.97 29.05 19.17
CA ASP A 25 -5.92 27.75 18.46
C ASP A 25 -5.15 27.77 17.13
N ILE A 26 -4.33 28.81 16.90
CA ILE A 26 -3.44 28.95 15.75
C ILE A 26 -2.00 28.76 16.21
N GLY A 27 -1.30 27.83 15.58
CA GLY A 27 0.14 27.66 15.73
C GLY A 27 0.92 28.63 14.83
N TYR A 28 1.99 29.21 15.38
CA TYR A 28 2.91 30.12 14.73
C TYR A 28 4.37 29.70 14.95
N GLY A 29 5.19 29.85 13.92
CA GLY A 29 6.65 29.85 14.02
C GLY A 29 7.16 31.29 13.96
N LEU A 30 7.83 31.74 15.02
CA LEU A 30 8.34 33.10 15.16
C LEU A 30 9.83 33.16 14.81
N ASN A 31 10.19 34.02 13.86
CA ASN A 31 11.58 34.34 13.56
C ASN A 31 12.03 35.54 14.41
N THR A 32 12.92 35.29 15.37
CA THR A 32 13.36 36.32 16.33
C THR A 32 14.20 37.42 15.71
N ASP A 33 14.82 37.15 14.56
CA ASP A 33 15.78 38.03 13.89
C ASP A 33 15.04 38.99 12.97
N THR A 34 14.06 38.49 12.20
CA THR A 34 13.26 39.32 11.27
C THR A 34 12.02 39.94 11.90
N LYS A 35 11.61 39.47 13.10
CA LYS A 35 10.33 39.82 13.73
C LYS A 35 9.12 39.47 12.85
N GLU A 36 9.19 38.33 12.19
CA GLU A 36 8.12 37.77 11.37
C GLU A 36 7.57 36.48 11.99
N ALA A 37 6.32 36.19 11.68
CA ALA A 37 5.59 34.99 12.09
C ALA A 37 5.03 34.27 10.87
N THR A 38 5.15 32.95 10.87
CA THR A 38 4.53 32.06 9.88
C THR A 38 3.47 31.22 10.59
N VAL A 39 2.27 31.12 10.03
CA VAL A 39 1.25 30.19 10.53
C VAL A 39 1.69 28.75 10.24
N THR A 40 1.78 27.92 11.27
CA THR A 40 2.25 26.53 11.19
C THR A 40 1.15 25.51 11.44
N ASN A 41 0.04 25.91 12.08
CA ASN A 41 -1.07 25.01 12.36
C ASN A 41 -2.41 25.76 12.48
N LEU A 42 -3.41 25.31 11.72
CA LEU A 42 -4.82 25.75 11.81
C LEU A 42 -5.78 24.57 12.03
N ARG A 43 -5.27 23.37 12.27
CA ARG A 43 -6.07 22.12 12.25
C ARG A 43 -7.11 22.05 13.37
N ASN A 44 -6.92 22.81 14.44
CA ASN A 44 -7.84 22.86 15.58
C ASN A 44 -9.06 23.75 15.32
N ILE A 45 -9.03 24.58 14.27
CA ILE A 45 -10.13 25.48 13.91
C ILE A 45 -11.20 24.73 13.12
N SER A 46 -12.46 24.93 13.52
CA SER A 46 -13.62 24.17 13.03
C SER A 46 -14.61 24.97 12.18
N SER A 47 -14.38 26.27 11.96
CA SER A 47 -15.28 27.10 11.13
C SER A 47 -14.55 28.26 10.46
N THR A 48 -14.16 29.29 11.20
CA THR A 48 -13.48 30.49 10.66
C THR A 48 -12.13 30.67 11.33
N ALA A 49 -11.06 30.74 10.54
CA ALA A 49 -9.74 31.14 11.04
C ALA A 49 -9.51 32.63 10.76
N ASN A 50 -9.22 33.40 11.80
CA ASN A 50 -8.85 34.81 11.66
C ASN A 50 -7.36 34.96 11.96
N ILE A 51 -6.55 35.10 10.92
CA ILE A 51 -5.11 35.28 11.02
C ILE A 51 -4.83 36.78 11.24
N PRO A 52 -4.20 37.17 12.36
CA PRO A 52 -3.97 38.58 12.67
C PRO A 52 -2.87 39.19 11.80
N ASP A 53 -2.83 40.52 11.71
CA ASP A 53 -1.73 41.26 11.09
C ASP A 53 -0.39 41.01 11.82
N SER A 54 -0.46 40.93 13.14
CA SER A 54 0.70 40.75 14.02
C SER A 54 0.28 40.13 15.35
N LEU A 55 1.23 39.52 16.04
CA LEU A 55 1.06 38.97 17.39
C LEU A 55 2.16 39.50 18.33
N VAL A 56 1.94 39.39 19.64
CA VAL A 56 2.89 39.82 20.67
C VAL A 56 3.41 38.62 21.43
N TYR A 57 4.72 38.42 21.45
CA TYR A 57 5.38 37.39 22.25
C TYR A 57 6.54 37.99 23.05
N LYS A 58 6.48 37.86 24.39
CA LYS A 58 7.47 38.40 25.35
C LYS A 58 7.85 39.86 25.06
N ASN A 59 6.84 40.72 24.92
CA ASN A 59 6.95 42.17 24.62
C ASN A 59 7.54 42.54 23.25
N ALA A 60 7.74 41.56 22.35
CA ALA A 60 8.10 41.83 20.96
C ALA A 60 6.90 41.58 20.03
N VAL A 61 6.71 42.47 19.05
CA VAL A 61 5.67 42.36 18.02
C VAL A 61 6.24 41.60 16.82
N TYR A 62 5.53 40.58 16.36
CA TYR A 62 5.87 39.79 15.17
C TYR A 62 4.79 39.99 14.11
N LYS A 63 5.18 40.37 12.89
CA LYS A 63 4.25 40.51 11.76
C LYS A 63 3.96 39.13 11.17
N VAL A 64 2.68 38.78 10.97
CA VAL A 64 2.33 37.51 10.31
C VAL A 64 2.47 37.70 8.80
N THR A 65 3.46 37.05 8.20
CA THR A 65 3.84 37.26 6.80
C THR A 65 3.61 36.06 5.90
N ALA A 66 3.38 34.87 6.46
CA ALA A 66 3.20 33.66 5.68
C ALA A 66 2.24 32.66 6.32
N ILE A 67 1.60 31.85 5.47
CA ILE A 67 0.99 30.57 5.84
C ILE A 67 1.95 29.47 5.41
N GLY A 68 2.47 28.71 6.36
CA GLY A 68 3.49 27.70 6.14
C GLY A 68 2.98 26.45 5.41
N PRO A 69 3.90 25.56 5.01
CA PRO A 69 3.54 24.32 4.34
C PRO A 69 2.70 23.44 5.25
N ASP A 70 1.67 22.81 4.69
CA ASP A 70 0.76 21.88 5.38
C ASP A 70 0.06 22.45 6.64
N ALA A 71 0.08 23.78 6.82
CA ALA A 71 -0.43 24.48 8.00
C ALA A 71 -1.90 24.12 8.30
N ASN A 72 -2.67 23.82 7.27
CA ASN A 72 -4.03 23.33 7.38
C ASN A 72 -4.31 22.17 6.42
N TYR A 73 -3.40 21.18 6.36
CA TYR A 73 -3.57 19.99 5.54
C TYR A 73 -4.76 19.12 6.00
N ARG A 74 -5.66 18.78 5.07
CA ARG A 74 -6.84 17.92 5.23
C ARG A 74 -7.77 18.31 6.39
N ASN A 75 -7.95 19.60 6.62
CA ASN A 75 -8.94 20.11 7.54
C ASN A 75 -10.31 20.23 6.84
N ASP A 76 -11.11 19.16 6.94
CA ASP A 76 -12.46 19.09 6.38
C ASP A 76 -13.51 19.91 7.16
N ARG A 77 -13.10 20.75 8.13
CA ARG A 77 -14.01 21.53 9.00
C ARG A 77 -13.96 23.02 8.73
N ILE A 78 -12.79 23.56 8.37
CA ILE A 78 -12.66 25.00 8.12
C ILE A 78 -13.53 25.40 6.91
N LYS A 79 -14.23 26.53 7.05
CA LYS A 79 -15.15 27.06 6.05
C LYS A 79 -14.69 28.40 5.50
N LYS A 80 -14.06 29.21 6.35
CA LYS A 80 -13.59 30.55 6.01
C LYS A 80 -12.21 30.82 6.60
N VAL A 81 -11.35 31.48 5.83
CA VAL A 81 -10.05 31.97 6.31
C VAL A 81 -9.99 33.47 6.07
N VAL A 82 -9.66 34.22 7.11
CA VAL A 82 -9.40 35.66 7.04
C VAL A 82 -7.90 35.90 7.25
N LEU A 83 -7.17 36.23 6.20
CA LEU A 83 -5.75 36.55 6.23
C LEU A 83 -5.50 38.01 6.61
N GLY A 84 -4.53 38.22 7.50
CA GLY A 84 -4.00 39.54 7.85
C GLY A 84 -3.31 40.23 6.67
N LYS A 85 -3.25 41.56 6.69
CA LYS A 85 -2.82 42.38 5.55
C LYS A 85 -1.34 42.24 5.18
N TYR A 86 -0.51 41.78 6.11
CA TYR A 86 0.93 41.59 5.90
C TYR A 86 1.29 40.21 5.37
N VAL A 87 0.33 39.30 5.20
CA VAL A 87 0.60 38.00 4.62
C VAL A 87 0.97 38.16 3.15
N GLN A 88 2.16 37.67 2.79
CA GLN A 88 2.74 37.74 1.46
C GLN A 88 2.84 36.37 0.78
N VAL A 89 2.81 35.29 1.55
CA VAL A 89 2.99 33.92 1.03
C VAL A 89 1.95 32.98 1.60
N ILE A 90 1.33 32.19 0.73
CA ILE A 90 0.69 30.93 1.09
C ILE A 90 1.58 29.83 0.54
N ASP A 91 2.19 29.03 1.40
CA ASP A 91 3.14 28.01 0.97
C ASP A 91 2.44 26.74 0.45
N SER A 92 3.24 25.80 -0.02
CA SER A 92 2.79 24.59 -0.68
C SER A 92 1.93 23.73 0.25
N CYS A 93 0.84 23.19 -0.28
CA CYS A 93 -0.10 22.34 0.45
C CYS A 93 -0.78 22.99 1.69
N ALA A 94 -0.62 24.30 1.90
CA ALA A 94 -1.09 25.00 3.11
C ALA A 94 -2.57 24.75 3.44
N PHE A 95 -3.44 24.66 2.44
CA PHE A 95 -4.87 24.36 2.59
C PHE A 95 -5.29 23.11 1.79
N GLN A 96 -4.36 22.24 1.40
CA GLN A 96 -4.67 21.05 0.62
C GLN A 96 -5.67 20.16 1.36
N GLY A 97 -6.73 19.74 0.68
CA GLY A 97 -7.76 18.86 1.21
C GLY A 97 -8.76 19.54 2.13
N ASN A 98 -8.85 20.87 2.14
CA ASN A 98 -9.86 21.59 2.91
C ASN A 98 -11.18 21.67 2.14
N LYS A 99 -11.93 20.56 2.17
CA LYS A 99 -13.10 20.38 1.29
C LYS A 99 -14.25 21.34 1.55
N GLN A 100 -14.37 21.87 2.77
CA GLN A 100 -15.44 22.79 3.17
C GLN A 100 -15.05 24.28 3.06
N LEU A 101 -13.80 24.59 2.72
CA LEU A 101 -13.33 25.98 2.60
C LEU A 101 -14.03 26.64 1.40
N PHE A 102 -14.98 27.53 1.67
CA PHE A 102 -15.73 28.24 0.64
C PHE A 102 -15.26 29.68 0.43
N SER A 103 -14.51 30.25 1.37
CA SER A 103 -14.05 31.64 1.29
C SER A 103 -12.69 31.86 1.94
N ILE A 104 -11.81 32.56 1.23
CA ILE A 104 -10.55 33.10 1.76
C ILE A 104 -10.30 34.48 1.14
N ASN A 105 -9.94 35.47 1.96
CA ASN A 105 -9.47 36.75 1.43
C ASN A 105 -7.97 36.68 1.14
N ILE A 106 -7.57 37.13 -0.05
CA ILE A 106 -6.17 37.27 -0.42
C ILE A 106 -5.79 38.76 -0.25
N PRO A 107 -4.90 39.11 0.70
CA PRO A 107 -4.57 40.50 0.98
C PRO A 107 -3.75 41.12 -0.15
N LYS A 108 -3.83 42.45 -0.31
CA LYS A 108 -3.10 43.20 -1.36
C LYS A 108 -1.58 42.99 -1.36
N GLY A 109 -0.99 42.65 -0.21
CA GLY A 109 0.43 42.36 -0.08
C GLY A 109 0.86 40.97 -0.56
N MET A 110 -0.09 40.11 -0.96
CA MET A 110 0.20 38.74 -1.40
C MET A 110 1.15 38.73 -2.60
N LYS A 111 2.20 37.91 -2.51
CA LYS A 111 3.24 37.73 -3.53
C LYS A 111 3.21 36.35 -4.16
N VAL A 112 2.97 35.31 -3.38
CA VAL A 112 3.07 33.91 -3.84
C VAL A 112 1.93 33.06 -3.33
N ILE A 113 1.31 32.32 -4.25
CA ILE A 113 0.44 31.18 -3.93
C ILE A 113 1.19 29.88 -4.29
N GLY A 114 1.44 29.06 -3.27
CA GLY A 114 2.26 27.87 -3.29
C GLY A 114 1.67 26.69 -4.06
N GLY A 115 2.50 25.67 -4.31
CA GLY A 115 2.07 24.53 -5.10
C GLY A 115 1.05 23.70 -4.33
N LYS A 116 -0.02 23.26 -4.99
CA LYS A 116 -1.11 22.49 -4.33
C LYS A 116 -1.74 23.18 -3.12
N SER A 117 -1.54 24.49 -2.93
CA SER A 117 -1.96 25.17 -1.70
C SER A 117 -3.46 25.08 -1.44
N PHE A 118 -4.29 25.01 -2.47
CA PHE A 118 -5.75 24.83 -2.44
C PHE A 118 -6.19 23.58 -3.21
N GLN A 119 -5.31 22.58 -3.28
CA GLN A 119 -5.68 21.31 -3.90
C GLN A 119 -6.88 20.70 -3.15
N ASP A 120 -7.85 20.13 -3.87
CA ASP A 120 -9.03 19.43 -3.33
C ASP A 120 -9.93 20.34 -2.43
N CYS A 121 -9.87 21.67 -2.61
CA CYS A 121 -10.79 22.63 -2.00
C CYS A 121 -12.10 22.75 -2.80
N TYR A 122 -12.94 21.72 -2.73
CA TYR A 122 -14.16 21.60 -3.56
C TYR A 122 -15.20 22.70 -3.33
N ALA A 123 -15.30 23.25 -2.12
CA ALA A 123 -16.25 24.32 -1.82
C ALA A 123 -15.77 25.72 -2.25
N LEU A 124 -14.50 25.87 -2.64
CA LEU A 124 -13.93 27.17 -3.02
C LEU A 124 -14.31 27.49 -4.47
N GLU A 125 -15.46 28.13 -4.65
CA GLU A 125 -16.03 28.42 -5.97
C GLU A 125 -15.46 29.68 -6.64
N SER A 126 -14.93 30.60 -5.86
CA SER A 126 -14.32 31.84 -6.34
C SER A 126 -13.13 32.25 -5.48
N ILE A 127 -12.20 32.96 -6.11
CA ILE A 127 -11.07 33.58 -5.42
C ILE A 127 -10.68 34.87 -6.14
N GLU A 128 -10.51 35.94 -5.36
CA GLU A 128 -10.01 37.21 -5.87
C GLU A 128 -8.50 37.28 -5.70
N LEU A 129 -7.78 37.37 -6.81
CA LEU A 129 -6.33 37.51 -6.81
C LEU A 129 -5.94 38.99 -6.92
N PRO A 130 -5.12 39.53 -5.99
CA PRO A 130 -4.82 40.95 -5.95
C PRO A 130 -3.77 41.35 -6.99
N GLU A 131 -3.80 42.62 -7.40
CA GLU A 131 -2.64 43.24 -8.02
C GLU A 131 -1.49 43.34 -7.02
N GLY A 132 -0.28 42.98 -7.46
CA GLY A 132 0.91 42.78 -6.63
C GLY A 132 1.33 41.32 -6.48
N LEU A 133 0.44 40.37 -6.83
CA LEU A 133 0.72 38.93 -6.86
C LEU A 133 1.69 38.59 -7.99
N GLU A 134 2.78 37.91 -7.67
CA GLU A 134 3.88 37.65 -8.62
C GLU A 134 3.82 36.23 -9.17
N ALA A 135 3.52 35.24 -8.31
CA ALA A 135 3.59 33.83 -8.69
C ALA A 135 2.41 33.00 -8.20
N ILE A 136 1.89 32.16 -9.10
CA ILE A 136 0.94 31.08 -8.79
C ILE A 136 1.62 29.77 -9.18
N ARG A 137 1.89 28.90 -8.21
CA ARG A 137 2.72 27.71 -8.41
C ARG A 137 1.91 26.52 -8.97
N THR A 138 2.65 25.47 -9.31
CA THR A 138 2.13 24.24 -9.93
C THR A 138 0.98 23.67 -9.12
N PHE A 139 -0.14 23.38 -9.79
CA PHE A 139 -1.33 22.76 -9.19
C PHE A 139 -1.93 23.52 -8.00
N ALA A 140 -1.68 24.83 -7.85
CA ALA A 140 -2.12 25.63 -6.71
C ALA A 140 -3.62 25.44 -6.36
N PHE A 141 -4.48 25.27 -7.36
CA PHE A 141 -5.93 25.10 -7.26
C PHE A 141 -6.40 23.77 -7.87
N TYR A 142 -5.53 22.75 -7.91
CA TYR A 142 -5.85 21.45 -8.48
C TYR A 142 -7.11 20.84 -7.86
N SER A 143 -8.08 20.44 -8.69
CA SER A 143 -9.32 19.81 -8.23
C SER A 143 -10.10 20.69 -7.22
N SER A 144 -10.03 22.01 -7.38
CA SER A 144 -10.86 22.97 -6.61
C SER A 144 -12.25 23.13 -7.22
N GLY A 145 -13.14 23.84 -6.50
CA GLY A 145 -14.49 24.19 -6.99
C GLY A 145 -14.56 25.44 -7.87
N LEU A 146 -13.42 26.03 -8.27
CA LEU A 146 -13.40 27.34 -8.92
C LEU A 146 -14.20 27.33 -10.23
N LYS A 147 -15.14 28.28 -10.35
CA LYS A 147 -15.97 28.49 -11.56
C LYS A 147 -15.35 29.48 -12.54
N SER A 148 -14.53 30.40 -12.03
CA SER A 148 -13.77 31.34 -12.84
C SER A 148 -12.38 31.56 -12.27
N PHE A 149 -11.44 31.94 -13.13
CA PHE A 149 -10.06 32.21 -12.74
C PHE A 149 -9.53 33.44 -13.46
N HIS A 150 -9.30 34.53 -12.72
CA HIS A 150 -8.74 35.77 -13.25
C HIS A 150 -7.26 35.89 -12.89
N ILE A 151 -6.41 36.18 -13.87
CA ILE A 151 -4.97 36.37 -13.70
C ILE A 151 -4.65 37.89 -13.71
N PRO A 152 -4.17 38.47 -12.60
CA PRO A 152 -3.79 39.89 -12.51
C PRO A 152 -2.64 40.31 -13.44
N ALA A 153 -2.44 41.61 -13.65
CA ALA A 153 -1.37 42.14 -14.51
C ALA A 153 0.03 41.83 -13.97
N SER A 154 0.14 41.79 -12.65
CA SER A 154 1.37 41.58 -11.88
C SER A 154 1.93 40.15 -11.91
N VAL A 155 1.11 39.15 -12.24
CA VAL A 155 1.55 37.75 -12.24
C VAL A 155 2.55 37.52 -13.38
N ASN A 156 3.77 37.19 -12.99
CA ASN A 156 4.91 36.94 -13.88
C ASN A 156 5.32 35.46 -13.95
N TYR A 157 4.76 34.63 -13.06
CA TYR A 157 5.02 33.20 -13.02
C TYR A 157 3.72 32.40 -12.83
N LEU A 158 3.50 31.46 -13.76
CA LEU A 158 2.46 30.43 -13.67
C LEU A 158 3.16 29.06 -13.68
N GLY A 159 2.93 28.27 -12.62
CA GLY A 159 3.39 26.89 -12.57
C GLY A 159 2.62 25.98 -13.53
N VAL A 160 2.97 24.70 -13.53
CA VAL A 160 2.30 23.72 -14.41
C VAL A 160 0.83 23.61 -13.99
N ASN A 161 -0.06 23.91 -14.95
CA ASN A 161 -1.52 23.94 -14.86
C ASN A 161 -2.07 24.19 -13.43
N PRO A 162 -2.09 25.45 -12.95
CA PRO A 162 -2.53 25.77 -11.59
C PRO A 162 -3.96 25.35 -11.28
N VAL A 163 -4.81 25.19 -12.28
CA VAL A 163 -6.25 24.87 -12.19
C VAL A 163 -6.56 23.49 -12.79
N ARG A 164 -5.60 22.57 -12.72
CA ARG A 164 -5.75 21.21 -13.25
C ARG A 164 -7.00 20.54 -12.64
N ASP A 165 -7.75 19.81 -13.45
CA ASP A 165 -8.91 19.01 -13.05
C ASP A 165 -10.00 19.77 -12.26
N THR A 166 -10.04 21.11 -12.35
CA THR A 166 -11.13 21.95 -11.86
C THR A 166 -12.32 21.84 -12.82
N GLN A 167 -13.25 20.93 -12.52
CA GLN A 167 -14.28 20.47 -13.47
C GLN A 167 -15.30 21.55 -13.88
N ASP A 168 -15.65 22.43 -12.95
CA ASP A 168 -16.65 23.48 -13.13
C ASP A 168 -16.05 24.82 -13.60
N LEU A 169 -14.77 24.83 -13.99
CA LEU A 169 -14.09 26.05 -14.43
C LEU A 169 -14.55 26.47 -15.82
N ASP A 170 -15.53 27.37 -15.87
CA ASP A 170 -16.13 27.87 -17.11
C ASP A 170 -15.27 28.93 -17.79
N THR A 171 -14.68 29.85 -17.03
CA THR A 171 -14.04 31.04 -17.60
C THR A 171 -12.65 31.28 -17.01
N ILE A 172 -11.67 31.45 -17.89
CA ILE A 172 -10.35 31.98 -17.54
C ILE A 172 -10.18 33.34 -18.20
N THR A 173 -9.77 34.34 -17.43
CA THR A 173 -9.47 35.69 -17.92
C THR A 173 -8.11 36.15 -17.44
N ILE A 174 -7.58 37.17 -18.11
CA ILE A 174 -6.33 37.81 -17.73
C ILE A 174 -6.47 39.32 -17.87
N SER A 175 -5.82 40.08 -17.00
CA SER A 175 -5.71 41.52 -17.14
C SER A 175 -5.04 41.87 -18.48
N ALA A 176 -5.65 42.78 -19.24
CA ALA A 176 -5.13 43.22 -20.53
C ALA A 176 -3.72 43.84 -20.43
N ALA A 177 -3.39 44.39 -19.26
CA ALA A 177 -2.09 44.97 -18.94
C ALA A 177 -1.02 43.92 -18.58
N ASN A 178 -1.35 42.63 -18.47
CA ASN A 178 -0.36 41.60 -18.16
C ASN A 178 0.69 41.49 -19.30
N PRO A 179 2.00 41.69 -19.02
CA PRO A 179 3.03 41.68 -20.05
C PRO A 179 3.60 40.28 -20.33
N TYR A 180 3.25 39.26 -19.53
CA TYR A 180 3.87 37.93 -19.56
C TYR A 180 2.99 36.86 -20.22
N PHE A 181 1.67 37.02 -20.14
CA PHE A 181 0.71 36.02 -20.61
C PHE A 181 -0.44 36.66 -21.40
N LYS A 182 -1.19 35.83 -22.11
CA LYS A 182 -2.43 36.21 -22.78
C LYS A 182 -3.42 35.05 -22.74
N VAL A 183 -4.71 35.36 -22.86
CA VAL A 183 -5.77 34.36 -22.99
C VAL A 183 -6.40 34.49 -24.37
N VAL A 184 -6.56 33.36 -25.05
CA VAL A 184 -7.26 33.26 -26.35
C VAL A 184 -8.25 32.11 -26.24
N ASN A 185 -9.55 32.40 -26.39
CA ASN A 185 -10.63 31.41 -26.31
C ASN A 185 -10.59 30.52 -25.05
N GLY A 186 -10.33 31.12 -23.88
CA GLY A 186 -10.24 30.40 -22.60
C GLY A 186 -8.96 29.58 -22.39
N VAL A 187 -8.00 29.68 -23.30
CA VAL A 187 -6.68 29.01 -23.20
C VAL A 187 -5.60 30.03 -22.90
N VAL A 188 -4.73 29.72 -21.94
CA VAL A 188 -3.64 30.59 -21.48
C VAL A 188 -2.36 30.30 -22.25
N PHE A 189 -1.74 31.36 -22.76
CA PHE A 189 -0.47 31.31 -23.49
C PHE A 189 0.56 32.24 -22.87
N SER A 190 1.84 32.01 -23.17
CA SER A 190 2.87 33.05 -23.06
C SER A 190 2.50 34.26 -23.91
N LYS A 191 2.99 35.46 -23.55
CA LYS A 191 2.65 36.70 -24.25
C LYS A 191 2.95 36.64 -25.74
N ASP A 192 4.12 36.09 -26.09
CA ASP A 192 4.55 35.86 -27.47
C ASP A 192 3.68 34.81 -28.22
N GLY A 193 2.84 34.05 -27.52
CA GLY A 193 2.01 32.99 -28.08
C GLY A 193 2.74 31.69 -28.39
N GLN A 194 4.03 31.56 -28.08
CA GLN A 194 4.82 30.39 -28.46
C GLN A 194 4.58 29.18 -27.53
N THR A 195 4.01 29.38 -26.35
CA THR A 195 3.73 28.30 -25.38
C THR A 195 2.27 28.31 -24.96
N LEU A 196 1.57 27.19 -25.17
CA LEU A 196 0.27 26.89 -24.58
C LEU A 196 0.50 26.35 -23.17
N LEU A 197 0.04 27.08 -22.14
CA LEU A 197 0.34 26.79 -20.74
C LEU A 197 -0.71 25.91 -20.09
N PHE A 198 -1.98 26.31 -20.16
CA PHE A 198 -3.11 25.53 -19.68
C PHE A 198 -4.44 26.10 -20.17
N SER A 199 -5.50 25.33 -20.02
CA SER A 199 -6.89 25.74 -20.24
C SER A 199 -7.77 25.34 -19.07
N GLY A 200 -8.97 25.94 -19.00
CA GLY A 200 -10.05 25.47 -18.13
C GLY A 200 -10.88 24.38 -18.81
N ALA A 201 -11.76 23.74 -18.03
CA ALA A 201 -12.73 22.78 -18.57
C ALA A 201 -13.81 23.44 -19.47
N GLY A 202 -14.00 24.76 -19.33
CA GLY A 202 -15.00 25.57 -20.00
C GLY A 202 -14.76 25.94 -21.47
N ILE A 203 -13.83 25.30 -22.19
CA ILE A 203 -13.67 25.53 -23.63
C ILE A 203 -14.99 25.19 -24.35
N ALA A 204 -15.70 26.20 -24.84
CA ALA A 204 -16.98 26.08 -25.52
C ALA A 204 -16.82 25.84 -27.03
N ALA A 205 -16.02 24.84 -27.41
CA ALA A 205 -15.78 24.51 -28.81
C ALA A 205 -15.77 22.99 -29.04
N ASP A 206 -16.56 22.55 -30.03
CA ASP A 206 -16.54 21.15 -30.49
C ASP A 206 -15.21 20.79 -31.15
N SER A 207 -14.50 21.76 -31.72
CA SER A 207 -13.16 21.59 -32.28
C SER A 207 -12.23 22.72 -31.84
N TYR A 208 -10.96 22.40 -31.65
CA TYR A 208 -9.92 23.35 -31.27
C TYR A 208 -8.71 23.21 -32.18
N THR A 209 -8.33 24.31 -32.82
CA THR A 209 -7.07 24.39 -33.57
C THR A 209 -6.08 25.18 -32.73
N ILE A 210 -4.94 24.56 -32.41
CA ILE A 210 -3.86 25.29 -31.76
C ILE A 210 -3.38 26.38 -32.74
N PRO A 211 -3.26 27.66 -32.32
CA PRO A 211 -2.84 28.74 -33.21
C PRO A 211 -1.47 28.50 -33.85
N ASP A 212 -1.32 28.95 -35.09
CA ASP A 212 -0.02 29.00 -35.76
C ASP A 212 0.98 29.86 -34.96
N GLY A 213 2.22 29.39 -34.88
CA GLY A 213 3.29 30.02 -34.10
C GLY A 213 3.45 29.46 -32.68
N VAL A 214 2.51 28.65 -32.19
CA VAL A 214 2.71 27.86 -30.98
C VAL A 214 3.80 26.82 -31.25
N ILE A 215 4.83 26.82 -30.40
CA ILE A 215 6.00 25.94 -30.48
C ILE A 215 5.91 24.82 -29.42
N ARG A 216 5.40 25.14 -28.22
CA ARG A 216 5.38 24.22 -27.08
C ARG A 216 3.99 24.14 -26.47
N VAL A 217 3.57 22.94 -26.10
CA VAL A 217 2.40 22.68 -25.25
C VAL A 217 2.91 22.14 -23.92
N ALA A 218 2.56 22.80 -22.82
CA ALA A 218 3.02 22.42 -21.49
C ALA A 218 2.38 21.09 -21.02
N PRO A 219 2.96 20.41 -20.01
CA PRO A 219 2.34 19.25 -19.39
C PRO A 219 0.95 19.57 -18.84
N PHE A 220 0.02 18.64 -18.98
CA PHE A 220 -1.38 18.75 -18.56
C PHE A 220 -2.17 19.93 -19.14
N ALA A 221 -1.68 20.60 -20.20
CA ALA A 221 -2.20 21.91 -20.57
C ALA A 221 -3.69 21.91 -20.96
N MET A 222 -4.16 20.91 -21.71
CA MET A 222 -5.57 20.75 -22.11
C MET A 222 -6.16 19.44 -21.58
N ARG A 223 -5.64 18.97 -20.44
CA ARG A 223 -6.12 17.76 -19.79
C ARG A 223 -7.60 17.92 -19.39
N ASN A 224 -8.39 16.84 -19.50
CA ASN A 224 -9.80 16.81 -19.10
C ASN A 224 -10.72 17.82 -19.84
N THR A 225 -10.34 18.34 -21.02
CA THR A 225 -11.25 19.18 -21.82
C THR A 225 -12.23 18.30 -22.62
N TYR A 226 -13.20 17.68 -21.94
CA TYR A 226 -14.13 16.71 -22.51
C TYR A 226 -15.08 17.27 -23.58
N LYS A 227 -15.28 18.60 -23.63
CA LYS A 227 -16.10 19.26 -24.65
C LYS A 227 -15.42 19.30 -26.02
N VAL A 228 -14.08 19.34 -26.07
CA VAL A 228 -13.31 19.38 -27.32
C VAL A 228 -13.33 17.99 -27.97
N LYS A 229 -13.98 17.89 -29.13
CA LYS A 229 -14.13 16.66 -29.93
C LYS A 229 -13.15 16.59 -31.09
N GLY A 230 -12.66 17.72 -31.59
CA GLY A 230 -11.62 17.76 -32.61
C GLY A 230 -10.40 18.56 -32.16
N LEU A 231 -9.20 18.05 -32.42
CA LEU A 231 -7.94 18.75 -32.14
C LEU A 231 -7.06 18.81 -33.38
N VAL A 232 -6.56 20.01 -33.69
CA VAL A 232 -5.61 20.25 -34.78
C VAL A 232 -4.33 20.81 -34.21
N LEU A 233 -3.22 20.07 -34.39
CA LEU A 233 -1.87 20.53 -34.09
C LEU A 233 -1.21 21.06 -35.37
N PRO A 234 -0.91 22.36 -35.49
CA PRO A 234 -0.32 22.91 -36.70
C PRO A 234 1.16 22.53 -36.85
N ALA A 235 1.70 22.78 -38.03
CA ALA A 235 3.11 22.53 -38.36
C ALA A 235 4.10 23.37 -37.54
N SER A 236 3.68 24.37 -36.74
CA SER A 236 4.57 25.13 -35.85
C SER A 236 4.91 24.37 -34.55
N VAL A 237 4.04 23.46 -34.09
CA VAL A 237 4.22 22.78 -32.80
C VAL A 237 5.43 21.85 -32.87
N ARG A 238 6.35 21.99 -31.91
CA ARG A 238 7.59 21.22 -31.81
C ARG A 238 7.59 20.25 -30.63
N THR A 239 6.94 20.60 -29.53
CA THR A 239 6.99 19.81 -28.29
C THR A 239 5.63 19.76 -27.62
N LEU A 240 5.21 18.55 -27.26
CA LEU A 240 4.05 18.30 -26.42
C LEU A 240 4.51 17.80 -25.05
N GLY A 241 3.95 18.34 -23.98
CA GLY A 241 4.23 17.89 -22.62
C GLY A 241 3.44 16.64 -22.21
N ASP A 242 3.83 16.06 -21.09
CA ASP A 242 3.21 14.87 -20.53
C ASP A 242 1.73 15.11 -20.23
N GLU A 243 0.88 14.14 -20.57
CA GLU A 243 -0.58 14.21 -20.38
C GLU A 243 -1.26 15.48 -20.93
N ALA A 244 -0.63 16.22 -21.86
CA ALA A 244 -1.14 17.52 -22.31
C ALA A 244 -2.56 17.48 -22.87
N PHE A 245 -2.94 16.36 -23.50
CA PHE A 245 -4.26 16.11 -24.08
C PHE A 245 -4.91 14.84 -23.49
N CYS A 246 -4.47 14.42 -22.30
CA CYS A 246 -4.99 13.23 -21.64
C CYS A 246 -6.44 13.47 -21.17
N ARG A 247 -7.29 12.45 -21.32
CA ARG A 247 -8.72 12.47 -20.95
C ARG A 247 -9.56 13.51 -21.70
N MET A 248 -9.20 13.83 -22.93
CA MET A 248 -10.04 14.68 -23.78
C MET A 248 -11.17 13.89 -24.44
N GLY A 249 -12.25 14.56 -24.79
CA GLY A 249 -13.39 13.95 -25.49
C GLY A 249 -13.16 13.77 -26.99
N LEU A 250 -11.92 13.57 -27.42
CA LEU A 250 -11.53 13.60 -28.84
C LEU A 250 -12.21 12.49 -29.64
N LYS A 251 -12.75 12.89 -30.79
CA LYS A 251 -13.21 12.04 -31.90
C LYS A 251 -12.28 12.15 -33.11
N THR A 252 -11.69 13.33 -33.33
CA THR A 252 -10.76 13.57 -34.45
C THR A 252 -9.47 14.23 -33.98
N LEU A 253 -8.33 13.78 -34.51
CA LEU A 253 -7.01 14.36 -34.24
C LEU A 253 -6.26 14.59 -35.55
N HIS A 254 -5.74 15.81 -35.75
CA HIS A 254 -4.78 16.13 -36.80
C HIS A 254 -3.43 16.48 -36.20
N ILE A 255 -2.36 15.85 -36.68
CA ILE A 255 -0.98 16.09 -36.24
C ILE A 255 -0.15 16.63 -37.42
N GLY A 256 0.29 17.87 -37.31
CA GLY A 256 1.11 18.53 -38.32
C GLY A 256 2.56 18.02 -38.41
N ALA A 257 3.29 18.50 -39.42
CA ALA A 257 4.66 18.06 -39.72
C ALA A 257 5.75 18.50 -38.72
N GLY A 258 5.40 19.31 -37.73
CA GLY A 258 6.38 20.04 -36.92
C GLY A 258 7.01 19.31 -35.75
N LEU A 259 6.40 18.22 -35.30
CA LEU A 259 6.63 17.64 -33.98
C LEU A 259 8.05 17.05 -33.86
N LYS A 260 8.77 17.40 -32.79
CA LYS A 260 10.10 16.87 -32.46
C LYS A 260 10.10 16.00 -31.21
N ASN A 261 9.14 16.20 -30.30
CA ASN A 261 9.05 15.43 -29.08
C ASN A 261 7.59 15.35 -28.59
N ILE A 262 7.18 14.19 -28.10
CA ILE A 262 5.87 13.92 -27.51
C ILE A 262 6.08 13.42 -26.07
N GLY A 263 5.47 14.12 -25.11
CA GLY A 263 5.48 13.72 -23.72
C GLY A 263 4.75 12.41 -23.47
N GLU A 264 5.01 11.82 -22.31
CA GLU A 264 4.40 10.56 -21.90
C GLU A 264 2.88 10.72 -21.77
N CYS A 265 2.11 9.72 -22.20
CA CYS A 265 0.65 9.69 -22.08
C CYS A 265 -0.06 10.92 -22.67
N CYS A 266 0.58 11.63 -23.62
CA CYS A 266 0.08 12.90 -24.12
C CYS A 266 -1.38 12.83 -24.58
N PHE A 267 -1.77 11.71 -25.19
CA PHE A 267 -3.14 11.42 -25.64
C PHE A 267 -3.79 10.23 -24.89
N GLY A 268 -3.35 9.97 -23.66
CA GLY A 268 -3.89 8.88 -22.84
C GLY A 268 -5.39 9.05 -22.55
N TYR A 269 -6.13 7.94 -22.50
CA TYR A 269 -7.56 7.90 -22.21
C TYR A 269 -8.43 8.83 -23.09
N CYS A 270 -8.34 8.66 -24.40
CA CYS A 270 -9.24 9.29 -25.38
C CYS A 270 -10.11 8.21 -26.06
N PRO A 271 -11.06 7.58 -25.35
CA PRO A 271 -11.74 6.35 -25.80
C PRO A 271 -12.66 6.56 -27.02
N ASP A 272 -13.09 7.79 -27.28
CA ASP A 272 -13.99 8.12 -28.40
C ASP A 272 -13.24 8.46 -29.70
N LEU A 273 -11.90 8.40 -29.70
CA LEU A 273 -11.09 8.78 -30.86
C LEU A 273 -11.41 7.84 -32.03
N ALA A 274 -11.76 8.43 -33.17
CA ALA A 274 -12.28 7.74 -34.36
C ALA A 274 -11.41 7.96 -35.60
N THR A 275 -10.83 9.15 -35.73
CA THR A 275 -10.06 9.52 -36.92
C THR A 275 -8.78 10.22 -36.53
N ILE A 276 -7.66 9.76 -37.09
CA ILE A 276 -6.37 10.43 -36.97
C ILE A 276 -5.86 10.77 -38.36
N THR A 277 -5.39 12.00 -38.54
CA THR A 277 -4.64 12.43 -39.73
C THR A 277 -3.25 12.91 -39.32
N LEU A 278 -2.27 12.62 -40.17
CA LEU A 278 -0.86 12.95 -39.92
C LEU A 278 -0.25 13.52 -41.19
N ASP A 279 0.40 14.67 -41.09
CA ASP A 279 1.19 15.20 -42.20
C ASP A 279 2.35 14.26 -42.53
N ALA A 280 2.47 13.88 -43.81
CA ALA A 280 3.48 12.92 -44.28
C ALA A 280 4.94 13.34 -43.95
N ALA A 281 5.19 14.65 -43.85
CA ALA A 281 6.49 15.23 -43.51
C ALA A 281 6.82 15.18 -41.99
N ASN A 282 5.95 14.62 -41.14
CA ASN A 282 6.23 14.52 -39.71
C ASN A 282 7.50 13.67 -39.44
N PRO A 283 8.49 14.20 -38.67
CA PRO A 283 9.79 13.57 -38.56
C PRO A 283 9.86 12.44 -37.53
N ILE A 284 8.94 12.38 -36.56
CA ILE A 284 9.02 11.41 -35.44
C ILE A 284 7.86 10.40 -35.41
N LEU A 285 6.80 10.61 -36.19
CA LEU A 285 5.62 9.76 -36.23
C LEU A 285 5.36 9.19 -37.62
N LYS A 286 4.60 8.09 -37.66
CA LYS A 286 3.93 7.61 -38.87
C LYS A 286 2.52 7.12 -38.54
N LEU A 287 1.65 7.19 -39.53
CA LEU A 287 0.28 6.70 -39.48
C LEU A 287 0.24 5.31 -40.14
N VAL A 288 -0.23 4.30 -39.42
CA VAL A 288 -0.40 2.92 -39.90
C VAL A 288 -1.75 2.43 -39.44
N ASP A 289 -2.63 2.05 -40.37
CA ASP A 289 -3.98 1.54 -40.09
C ASP A 289 -4.78 2.43 -39.12
N ASN A 290 -4.74 3.75 -39.35
CA ASN A 290 -5.38 4.78 -38.52
C ASN A 290 -4.82 4.91 -37.08
N ASN A 291 -3.66 4.29 -36.80
CA ASN A 291 -2.92 4.40 -35.53
C ASN A 291 -1.65 5.23 -35.69
N ILE A 292 -1.20 5.88 -34.62
CA ILE A 292 0.07 6.60 -34.58
C ILE A 292 1.13 5.73 -33.93
N LEU A 293 2.21 5.53 -34.68
CA LEU A 293 3.41 4.83 -34.24
C LEU A 293 4.60 5.81 -34.25
N SER A 294 5.66 5.46 -33.54
CA SER A 294 6.98 6.07 -33.72
C SER A 294 7.45 5.93 -35.17
N LYS A 295 8.34 6.82 -35.64
CA LYS A 295 8.79 6.86 -37.04
C LYS A 295 9.38 5.52 -37.51
N ASP A 296 10.15 4.87 -36.65
CA ASP A 296 10.72 3.53 -36.88
C ASP A 296 9.65 2.41 -36.88
N GLY A 297 8.46 2.67 -36.33
CA GLY A 297 7.36 1.71 -36.19
C GLY A 297 7.46 0.79 -34.99
N LYS A 298 8.41 1.02 -34.08
CA LYS A 298 8.65 0.13 -32.95
C LYS A 298 7.71 0.37 -31.77
N THR A 299 7.11 1.55 -31.67
CA THR A 299 6.24 1.92 -30.54
C THR A 299 4.87 2.34 -31.04
N LEU A 300 3.82 1.71 -30.50
CA LEU A 300 2.43 2.12 -30.67
C LEU A 300 2.11 3.22 -29.64
N LEU A 301 1.74 4.41 -30.11
CA LEU A 301 1.59 5.61 -29.28
C LEU A 301 0.14 6.06 -29.11
N ILE A 302 -0.67 5.97 -30.18
CA ILE A 302 -2.08 6.37 -30.17
C ILE A 302 -2.85 5.40 -31.04
N VAL A 303 -3.98 4.90 -30.54
CA VAL A 303 -4.84 3.96 -31.26
C VAL A 303 -6.23 4.50 -31.47
N VAL A 304 -6.83 4.03 -32.55
CA VAL A 304 -8.27 4.09 -32.78
C VAL A 304 -8.78 2.67 -32.65
N ALA A 305 -9.03 2.19 -31.43
CA ALA A 305 -9.57 0.86 -31.24
C ALA A 305 -11.10 0.94 -31.01
N GLN A 306 -11.84 0.94 -32.12
CA GLN A 306 -13.30 0.88 -32.09
C GLN A 306 -13.85 -0.55 -32.23
N ASN A 307 -12.98 -1.51 -32.49
CA ASN A 307 -13.34 -2.88 -32.80
C ASN A 307 -13.34 -3.76 -31.55
N ALA A 308 -14.17 -4.80 -31.58
CA ALA A 308 -14.15 -5.85 -30.57
C ALA A 308 -12.80 -6.61 -30.58
N GLU A 309 -12.30 -6.93 -31.77
CA GLU A 309 -10.98 -7.56 -31.94
C GLU A 309 -9.97 -6.56 -32.49
N TYR A 310 -8.80 -6.47 -31.85
CA TYR A 310 -7.70 -5.60 -32.27
C TYR A 310 -6.44 -6.41 -32.58
N THR A 311 -5.69 -6.02 -33.62
CA THR A 311 -4.38 -6.59 -33.92
C THR A 311 -3.35 -5.48 -33.95
N VAL A 312 -2.33 -5.58 -33.10
CA VAL A 312 -1.21 -4.64 -33.06
C VAL A 312 -0.45 -4.70 -34.38
N PRO A 313 -0.10 -3.59 -35.04
CA PRO A 313 0.64 -3.63 -36.31
C PRO A 313 1.95 -4.44 -36.23
N ALA A 314 2.28 -5.17 -37.30
CA ALA A 314 3.50 -5.97 -37.35
C ALA A 314 4.77 -5.11 -37.17
N GLY A 315 5.77 -5.66 -36.47
CA GLY A 315 7.02 -4.98 -36.16
C GLY A 315 6.98 -4.02 -34.96
N VAL A 316 5.81 -3.78 -34.35
CA VAL A 316 5.68 -3.04 -33.09
C VAL A 316 6.23 -3.90 -31.95
N GLU A 317 7.18 -3.35 -31.21
CA GLU A 317 7.85 -4.00 -30.08
C GLU A 317 7.36 -3.45 -28.73
N THR A 318 6.85 -2.22 -28.70
CA THR A 318 6.37 -1.57 -27.47
C THR A 318 4.95 -1.04 -27.62
N ILE A 319 4.07 -1.39 -26.68
CA ILE A 319 2.81 -0.67 -26.45
C ILE A 319 3.09 0.40 -25.41
N ALA A 320 2.94 1.67 -25.78
CA ALA A 320 3.18 2.77 -24.85
C ALA A 320 2.16 2.78 -23.69
N PRO A 321 2.46 3.50 -22.59
CA PRO A 321 1.51 3.65 -21.49
C PRO A 321 0.15 4.21 -21.92
N TYR A 322 -0.93 3.74 -21.27
CA TYR A 322 -2.32 4.21 -21.43
C TYR A 322 -2.94 4.10 -22.84
N VAL A 323 -2.29 3.42 -23.79
CA VAL A 323 -2.72 3.36 -25.20
C VAL A 323 -4.13 2.79 -25.36
N PHE A 324 -4.48 1.71 -24.67
CA PHE A 324 -5.82 1.09 -24.67
C PHE A 324 -6.60 1.34 -23.37
N TYR A 325 -6.23 2.38 -22.60
CA TYR A 325 -6.90 2.69 -21.35
C TYR A 325 -8.39 2.95 -21.59
N GLY A 326 -9.26 2.25 -20.84
CA GLY A 326 -10.70 2.45 -20.86
C GLY A 326 -11.38 1.97 -22.14
N MET A 327 -10.71 1.16 -22.96
CA MET A 327 -11.28 0.63 -24.21
C MET A 327 -12.26 -0.53 -23.93
N THR A 328 -13.41 -0.19 -23.37
CA THR A 328 -14.42 -1.13 -22.87
C THR A 328 -15.14 -1.92 -23.96
N LYS A 329 -15.01 -1.57 -25.25
CA LYS A 329 -15.60 -2.32 -26.35
C LYS A 329 -14.75 -3.51 -26.81
N MET A 330 -13.46 -3.51 -26.50
CA MET A 330 -12.53 -4.55 -26.94
C MET A 330 -12.80 -5.87 -26.19
N THR A 331 -12.86 -6.97 -26.93
CA THR A 331 -13.05 -8.35 -26.46
C THR A 331 -11.80 -9.21 -26.63
N GLY A 332 -10.95 -8.88 -27.58
CA GLY A 332 -9.72 -9.62 -27.84
C GLY A 332 -8.63 -8.77 -28.48
N ILE A 333 -7.38 -9.16 -28.23
CA ILE A 333 -6.22 -8.52 -28.83
C ILE A 333 -5.15 -9.53 -29.27
N ASN A 334 -4.61 -9.31 -30.47
CA ASN A 334 -3.40 -9.95 -30.95
C ASN A 334 -2.19 -9.03 -30.84
N LEU A 335 -1.15 -9.47 -30.11
CA LEU A 335 0.03 -8.68 -29.80
C LEU A 335 1.12 -8.70 -30.89
N ASN A 336 1.06 -9.61 -31.88
CA ASN A 336 2.07 -9.77 -32.93
C ASN A 336 3.55 -9.82 -32.44
N ASP A 337 4.30 -8.71 -32.51
CA ASP A 337 5.75 -8.67 -32.23
C ASP A 337 6.10 -8.02 -30.88
N VAL A 338 5.11 -7.71 -30.04
CA VAL A 338 5.30 -6.95 -28.80
C VAL A 338 6.25 -7.64 -27.83
N ILE A 339 7.21 -6.86 -27.33
CA ILE A 339 8.20 -7.20 -26.31
C ILE A 339 7.81 -6.60 -24.96
N THR A 340 7.26 -5.37 -24.95
CA THR A 340 6.95 -4.63 -23.73
C THR A 340 5.56 -4.01 -23.78
N ILE A 341 4.79 -4.19 -22.69
CA ILE A 341 3.50 -3.53 -22.48
C ILE A 341 3.67 -2.46 -21.42
N GLY A 342 3.34 -1.20 -21.76
CA GLY A 342 3.50 -0.04 -20.89
C GLY A 342 2.51 0.04 -19.72
N GLU A 343 2.73 1.01 -18.85
CA GLU A 343 1.88 1.29 -17.69
C GLU A 343 0.43 1.57 -18.09
N CYS A 344 -0.52 0.98 -17.36
CA CYS A 344 -1.96 1.14 -17.57
C CYS A 344 -2.43 0.90 -19.02
N ALA A 345 -1.65 0.20 -19.86
CA ALA A 345 -1.90 0.10 -21.28
C ALA A 345 -3.31 -0.43 -21.60
N PHE A 346 -3.82 -1.38 -20.82
CA PHE A 346 -5.14 -2.02 -20.91
C PHE A 346 -5.98 -1.83 -19.63
N TYR A 347 -5.72 -0.77 -18.86
CA TYR A 347 -6.48 -0.47 -17.63
C TYR A 347 -7.96 -0.22 -17.96
N HIS A 348 -8.90 -0.81 -17.19
CA HIS A 348 -10.34 -0.76 -17.47
C HIS A 348 -10.73 -1.19 -18.90
N THR A 349 -10.15 -2.29 -19.35
CA THR A 349 -10.64 -3.01 -20.54
C THR A 349 -11.61 -4.11 -20.10
N ASP A 350 -12.73 -3.72 -19.48
CA ASP A 350 -13.63 -4.61 -18.71
C ASP A 350 -14.24 -5.79 -19.53
N ASN A 351 -14.24 -5.67 -20.86
CA ASN A 351 -14.71 -6.70 -21.78
C ASN A 351 -13.59 -7.46 -22.51
N LEU A 352 -12.32 -7.09 -22.34
CA LEU A 352 -11.17 -7.76 -22.96
C LEU A 352 -11.04 -9.16 -22.38
N ALA A 353 -11.61 -10.15 -23.07
CA ALA A 353 -11.70 -11.53 -22.60
C ALA A 353 -10.46 -12.36 -22.97
N THR A 354 -9.82 -12.05 -24.10
CA THR A 354 -8.72 -12.85 -24.67
C THR A 354 -7.52 -12.00 -25.10
N VAL A 355 -6.32 -12.54 -24.93
CA VAL A 355 -5.07 -11.97 -25.43
C VAL A 355 -4.31 -13.09 -26.14
N ASN A 356 -3.96 -12.90 -27.41
CA ASN A 356 -3.01 -13.77 -28.09
C ASN A 356 -1.59 -13.37 -27.67
N TRP A 357 -1.07 -14.09 -26.69
CA TRP A 357 0.26 -13.86 -26.13
C TRP A 357 1.36 -14.30 -27.09
N VAL A 358 2.46 -13.54 -27.16
CA VAL A 358 3.51 -13.72 -28.18
C VAL A 358 4.85 -14.11 -27.55
N THR A 359 5.64 -14.89 -28.27
CA THR A 359 6.90 -15.49 -27.76
C THR A 359 8.04 -14.49 -27.57
N LYS A 360 7.85 -13.22 -27.94
CA LYS A 360 8.81 -12.13 -27.73
C LYS A 360 8.49 -11.29 -26.49
N LEU A 361 7.31 -11.45 -25.88
CA LEU A 361 6.87 -10.63 -24.75
C LEU A 361 7.75 -10.89 -23.51
N GLN A 362 8.40 -9.85 -23.00
CA GLN A 362 9.32 -9.92 -21.86
C GLN A 362 8.77 -9.20 -20.62
N GLU A 363 8.09 -8.07 -20.78
CA GLU A 363 7.65 -7.22 -19.67
C GLU A 363 6.19 -6.79 -19.78
N ILE A 364 5.47 -6.90 -18.66
CA ILE A 364 4.12 -6.41 -18.48
C ILE A 364 4.14 -5.31 -17.41
N GLY A 365 3.86 -4.07 -17.85
CA GLY A 365 4.01 -2.85 -17.06
C GLY A 365 3.04 -2.69 -15.90
N ARG A 366 3.28 -1.64 -15.11
CA ARG A 366 2.49 -1.27 -13.93
C ARG A 366 1.00 -1.17 -14.30
N MET A 367 0.13 -1.84 -13.56
CA MET A 367 -1.34 -1.79 -13.75
C MET A 367 -1.80 -2.11 -15.19
N ALA A 368 -0.96 -2.76 -16.00
CA ALA A 368 -1.19 -2.87 -17.45
C ALA A 368 -2.55 -3.43 -17.80
N PHE A 369 -3.04 -4.45 -17.08
CA PHE A 369 -4.34 -5.11 -17.27
C PHE A 369 -5.25 -4.98 -16.04
N GLN A 370 -5.03 -3.98 -15.18
CA GLN A 370 -5.87 -3.80 -14.00
C GLN A 370 -7.33 -3.54 -14.40
N TYR A 371 -8.27 -4.22 -13.75
CA TYR A 371 -9.70 -4.23 -14.07
C TYR A 371 -10.04 -4.69 -15.50
N SER A 372 -9.16 -5.46 -16.16
CA SER A 372 -9.48 -6.07 -17.46
C SER A 372 -10.47 -7.23 -17.32
N GLY A 373 -11.19 -7.51 -18.41
CA GLY A 373 -12.16 -8.60 -18.52
C GLY A 373 -11.56 -9.99 -18.74
N LEU A 374 -10.24 -10.18 -18.53
CA LEU A 374 -9.54 -11.38 -18.95
C LEU A 374 -10.14 -12.63 -18.33
N THR A 375 -10.39 -13.65 -19.15
CA THR A 375 -10.96 -14.94 -18.70
C THR A 375 -9.88 -15.95 -18.30
N SER A 376 -8.68 -15.79 -18.85
CA SER A 376 -7.49 -16.57 -18.53
C SER A 376 -6.21 -15.74 -18.76
N ILE A 377 -5.20 -15.98 -17.94
CA ILE A 377 -3.87 -15.38 -18.05
C ILE A 377 -2.87 -16.51 -18.24
N ILE A 378 -2.43 -16.74 -19.48
CA ILE A 378 -1.50 -17.82 -19.84
C ILE A 378 -0.27 -17.18 -20.47
N LEU A 379 0.72 -16.85 -19.63
CA LEU A 379 1.86 -16.05 -20.07
C LEU A 379 2.88 -16.90 -20.85
N PRO A 380 3.53 -16.34 -21.89
CA PRO A 380 4.47 -17.07 -22.74
C PRO A 380 5.86 -17.18 -22.07
N PRO A 381 6.66 -18.23 -22.38
CA PRO A 381 7.96 -18.49 -21.71
C PRO A 381 9.01 -17.38 -21.78
N SER A 382 8.81 -16.37 -22.62
CA SER A 382 9.67 -15.20 -22.74
C SER A 382 9.49 -14.17 -21.62
N VAL A 383 8.36 -14.21 -20.89
CA VAL A 383 8.08 -13.22 -19.84
C VAL A 383 9.11 -13.31 -18.71
N ARG A 384 9.63 -12.15 -18.30
CA ARG A 384 10.62 -12.00 -17.24
C ARG A 384 10.09 -11.19 -16.06
N ALA A 385 9.25 -10.18 -16.31
CA ALA A 385 8.75 -9.28 -15.27
C ALA A 385 7.25 -9.00 -15.39
N ILE A 386 6.56 -9.12 -14.25
CA ILE A 386 5.15 -8.76 -14.06
C ILE A 386 5.11 -7.67 -13.00
N LYS A 387 4.89 -6.42 -13.43
CA LYS A 387 5.05 -5.24 -12.57
C LYS A 387 3.84 -5.00 -11.66
N TYR A 388 3.99 -4.00 -10.78
CA TYR A 388 3.03 -3.64 -9.73
C TYR A 388 1.59 -3.61 -10.25
N GLN A 389 0.70 -4.38 -9.63
CA GLN A 389 -0.73 -4.45 -9.97
C GLN A 389 -1.08 -4.83 -11.43
N ALA A 390 -0.15 -5.43 -12.18
CA ALA A 390 -0.32 -5.71 -13.61
C ALA A 390 -1.64 -6.41 -13.98
N PHE A 391 -2.12 -7.36 -13.16
CA PHE A 391 -3.37 -8.11 -13.37
C PHE A 391 -4.33 -7.99 -12.18
N THR A 392 -4.28 -6.86 -11.46
CA THR A 392 -5.19 -6.62 -10.33
C THR A 392 -6.65 -6.60 -10.77
N SER A 393 -7.51 -7.30 -10.03
CA SER A 393 -8.96 -7.32 -10.18
C SER A 393 -9.45 -7.70 -11.58
N CYS A 394 -8.75 -8.62 -12.26
CA CYS A 394 -9.27 -9.30 -13.46
C CYS A 394 -10.38 -10.27 -13.04
N SER A 395 -11.57 -9.73 -12.73
CA SER A 395 -12.61 -10.42 -11.96
C SER A 395 -13.22 -11.64 -12.66
N LYS A 396 -13.07 -11.73 -13.99
CA LYS A 396 -13.52 -12.85 -14.83
C LYS A 396 -12.45 -13.95 -15.00
N ASN A 397 -11.24 -13.74 -14.47
CA ASN A 397 -10.11 -14.64 -14.68
C ASN A 397 -10.26 -15.93 -13.88
N THR A 398 -10.27 -17.06 -14.58
CA THR A 398 -10.43 -18.39 -13.99
C THR A 398 -9.12 -19.18 -13.93
N LYS A 399 -8.07 -18.73 -14.61
CA LYS A 399 -6.84 -19.50 -14.80
C LYS A 399 -5.62 -18.61 -14.91
N ILE A 400 -4.61 -18.86 -14.07
CA ILE A 400 -3.30 -18.25 -14.17
C ILE A 400 -2.27 -19.34 -14.47
N VAL A 401 -1.50 -19.17 -15.54
CA VAL A 401 -0.35 -20.00 -15.88
C VAL A 401 0.87 -19.09 -16.00
N LEU A 402 1.76 -19.21 -15.01
CA LEU A 402 3.03 -18.52 -14.96
C LEU A 402 4.11 -19.44 -15.55
N PRO A 403 4.85 -19.00 -16.59
CA PRO A 403 5.89 -19.81 -17.18
C PRO A 403 7.18 -19.77 -16.35
N GLU A 404 8.00 -20.81 -16.50
CA GLU A 404 9.39 -20.75 -16.07
C GLU A 404 10.13 -19.64 -16.83
N GLY A 405 11.01 -18.93 -16.12
CA GLY A 405 11.72 -17.75 -16.62
C GLY A 405 11.21 -16.42 -16.06
N VAL A 406 10.00 -16.37 -15.49
CA VAL A 406 9.52 -15.18 -14.73
C VAL A 406 10.42 -14.98 -13.52
N LYS A 407 11.10 -13.83 -13.44
CA LYS A 407 12.02 -13.46 -12.35
C LYS A 407 11.36 -12.59 -11.30
N GLU A 408 10.45 -11.71 -11.72
CA GLU A 408 9.78 -10.73 -10.88
C GLU A 408 8.26 -10.87 -10.98
N ILE A 409 7.62 -11.01 -9.81
CA ILE A 409 6.17 -10.86 -9.62
C ILE A 409 5.98 -9.79 -8.55
N ALA A 410 5.72 -8.56 -8.99
CA ALA A 410 5.68 -7.41 -8.09
C ALA A 410 4.41 -7.36 -7.22
N THR A 411 4.41 -6.42 -6.26
CA THR A 411 3.35 -6.25 -5.27
C THR A 411 1.97 -6.17 -5.94
N SER A 412 1.02 -6.94 -5.40
CA SER A 412 -0.38 -7.01 -5.82
C SER A 412 -0.62 -7.41 -7.29
N ALA A 413 0.36 -8.01 -7.98
CA ALA A 413 0.26 -8.35 -9.40
C ALA A 413 -1.00 -9.14 -9.77
N PHE A 414 -1.49 -10.03 -8.92
CA PHE A 414 -2.71 -10.83 -9.13
C PHE A 414 -3.77 -10.61 -8.04
N TYR A 415 -3.73 -9.47 -7.35
CA TYR A 415 -4.71 -9.10 -6.32
C TYR A 415 -6.13 -9.21 -6.86
N GLY A 416 -7.06 -9.82 -6.13
CA GLY A 416 -8.49 -9.81 -6.46
C GLY A 416 -8.89 -10.66 -7.67
N ASN A 417 -8.09 -11.66 -8.07
CA ASN A 417 -8.46 -12.63 -9.10
C ASN A 417 -9.40 -13.70 -8.51
N LYS A 418 -10.64 -13.30 -8.23
CA LYS A 418 -11.59 -14.04 -7.37
C LYS A 418 -12.02 -15.41 -7.88
N LEU A 419 -11.85 -15.74 -9.17
CA LEU A 419 -12.30 -17.00 -9.77
C LEU A 419 -11.18 -18.00 -10.05
N VAL A 420 -9.91 -17.64 -9.81
CA VAL A 420 -8.77 -18.54 -10.01
C VAL A 420 -8.78 -19.63 -8.95
N LYS A 421 -8.64 -20.89 -9.37
CA LYS A 421 -8.70 -22.06 -8.47
C LYS A 421 -7.34 -22.62 -8.07
N GLU A 422 -6.34 -22.48 -8.93
CA GLU A 422 -5.00 -23.02 -8.71
C GLU A 422 -3.96 -22.07 -9.28
N VAL A 423 -2.84 -21.93 -8.57
CA VAL A 423 -1.67 -21.21 -9.04
C VAL A 423 -0.40 -22.01 -8.73
N ARG A 424 0.48 -22.08 -9.72
CA ARG A 424 1.88 -22.53 -9.56
C ARG A 424 2.80 -21.32 -9.67
N VAL A 425 3.58 -21.07 -8.62
CA VAL A 425 4.65 -20.07 -8.64
C VAL A 425 5.90 -20.72 -9.25
N PRO A 426 6.49 -20.17 -10.32
CA PRO A 426 7.62 -20.81 -11.02
C PRO A 426 8.91 -20.71 -10.18
N ALA A 427 9.81 -21.68 -10.34
CA ALA A 427 11.06 -21.73 -9.57
C ALA A 427 12.03 -20.58 -9.89
N SER A 428 11.87 -19.96 -11.05
CA SER A 428 12.60 -18.77 -11.46
C SER A 428 12.18 -17.49 -10.73
N ALA A 429 11.03 -17.46 -10.04
CA ALA A 429 10.50 -16.24 -9.43
C ALA A 429 11.23 -15.91 -8.11
N THR A 430 12.38 -15.24 -8.23
CA THR A 430 13.24 -14.87 -7.10
C THR A 430 12.87 -13.55 -6.45
N ASN A 431 12.10 -12.68 -7.13
CA ASN A 431 11.62 -11.41 -6.59
C ASN A 431 10.09 -11.42 -6.51
N LEU A 432 9.57 -11.68 -5.31
CA LEU A 432 8.14 -11.72 -5.01
C LEU A 432 7.75 -10.51 -4.15
N GLY A 433 6.84 -9.69 -4.66
CA GLY A 433 6.25 -8.57 -3.92
C GLY A 433 5.20 -9.01 -2.89
N GLU A 434 4.67 -8.04 -2.16
CA GLU A 434 3.63 -8.28 -1.15
C GLU A 434 2.24 -8.45 -1.79
N SER A 435 1.29 -9.10 -1.10
CA SER A 435 -0.14 -9.16 -1.51
C SER A 435 -0.43 -9.75 -2.90
N ILE A 436 0.44 -10.59 -3.47
CA ILE A 436 0.34 -11.05 -4.87
C ILE A 436 -1.02 -11.68 -5.19
N PHE A 437 -1.55 -12.56 -4.32
CA PHE A 437 -2.83 -13.26 -4.49
C PHE A 437 -3.86 -12.87 -3.44
N TYR A 438 -3.74 -11.69 -2.85
CA TYR A 438 -4.71 -11.15 -1.89
C TYR A 438 -6.14 -11.18 -2.47
N TYR A 439 -7.16 -11.59 -1.69
CA TYR A 439 -8.56 -11.73 -2.13
C TYR A 439 -8.77 -12.62 -3.37
N CYS A 440 -7.95 -13.65 -3.58
CA CYS A 440 -8.26 -14.71 -4.54
C CYS A 440 -9.24 -15.72 -3.91
N ASP A 441 -10.50 -15.31 -3.75
CA ASP A 441 -11.52 -16.03 -2.97
C ASP A 441 -11.75 -17.49 -3.38
N SER A 442 -11.58 -17.84 -4.66
CA SER A 442 -11.74 -19.21 -5.16
C SER A 442 -10.46 -20.05 -5.20
N LEU A 443 -9.31 -19.50 -4.77
CA LEU A 443 -8.03 -20.18 -4.83
C LEU A 443 -8.03 -21.35 -3.85
N GLN A 444 -7.98 -22.58 -4.36
CA GLN A 444 -8.08 -23.82 -3.58
C GLN A 444 -6.70 -24.43 -3.29
N LYS A 445 -5.77 -24.26 -4.22
CA LYS A 445 -4.45 -24.89 -4.19
C LYS A 445 -3.37 -23.93 -4.68
N VAL A 446 -2.23 -23.93 -3.99
CA VAL A 446 -1.02 -23.23 -4.40
C VAL A 446 0.16 -24.19 -4.43
N ILE A 447 0.92 -24.16 -5.51
CA ILE A 447 2.18 -24.88 -5.66
C ILE A 447 3.32 -23.86 -5.57
N LEU A 448 4.06 -23.89 -4.47
CA LEU A 448 5.26 -23.10 -4.25
C LEU A 448 6.49 -23.82 -4.83
N PRO A 449 7.52 -23.12 -5.31
CA PRO A 449 8.70 -23.77 -5.85
C PRO A 449 9.65 -24.25 -4.74
N ASP A 450 10.38 -25.33 -5.02
CA ASP A 450 11.23 -26.03 -4.04
C ASP A 450 12.37 -25.19 -3.47
N ASN A 451 12.76 -24.10 -4.15
CA ASN A 451 13.82 -23.18 -3.74
C ASN A 451 13.30 -21.92 -3.03
N LEU A 452 11.99 -21.80 -2.77
CA LEU A 452 11.43 -20.63 -2.12
C LEU A 452 11.86 -20.54 -0.65
N THR A 453 12.50 -19.44 -0.26
CA THR A 453 12.93 -19.22 1.13
C THR A 453 11.97 -18.33 1.92
N TYR A 454 11.08 -17.59 1.25
CA TYR A 454 10.23 -16.58 1.87
C TYR A 454 8.86 -16.50 1.20
N ILE A 455 7.78 -16.50 2.00
CA ILE A 455 6.43 -16.12 1.54
C ILE A 455 6.17 -14.65 1.94
N PRO A 456 6.01 -13.71 0.99
CA PRO A 456 5.82 -12.30 1.31
C PRO A 456 4.57 -11.99 2.13
N LYS A 457 4.57 -10.81 2.76
CA LYS A 457 3.43 -10.30 3.52
C LYS A 457 2.15 -10.34 2.70
N GLN A 458 1.07 -10.78 3.35
CA GLN A 458 -0.29 -10.81 2.79
C GLN A 458 -0.46 -11.59 1.48
N THR A 459 0.50 -12.42 1.07
CA THR A 459 0.50 -13.07 -0.26
C THR A 459 -0.80 -13.81 -0.58
N PHE A 460 -1.35 -14.57 0.36
CA PHE A 460 -2.60 -15.32 0.20
C PHE A 460 -3.71 -14.81 1.13
N ASN A 461 -3.59 -13.59 1.65
CA ASN A 461 -4.55 -13.03 2.59
C ASN A 461 -5.98 -13.04 2.02
N HIS A 462 -6.94 -13.53 2.80
CA HIS A 462 -8.33 -13.77 2.37
C HIS A 462 -8.49 -14.67 1.14
N CYS A 463 -7.61 -15.66 0.93
CA CYS A 463 -7.88 -16.77 0.00
C CYS A 463 -8.83 -17.78 0.65
N ARG A 464 -10.12 -17.44 0.70
CA ARG A 464 -11.14 -18.12 1.52
C ARG A 464 -11.47 -19.56 1.10
N ALA A 465 -10.94 -20.04 -0.02
CA ALA A 465 -11.05 -21.42 -0.47
C ALA A 465 -9.75 -22.23 -0.32
N LEU A 466 -8.65 -21.62 0.12
CA LEU A 466 -7.31 -22.23 0.12
C LEU A 466 -7.21 -23.28 1.23
N LYS A 467 -7.20 -24.56 0.83
CA LYS A 467 -7.16 -25.70 1.76
C LYS A 467 -5.79 -26.36 1.82
N GLU A 468 -5.08 -26.37 0.69
CA GLU A 468 -3.81 -27.08 0.52
C GLU A 468 -2.70 -26.12 0.11
N ILE A 469 -1.62 -26.14 0.88
CA ILE A 469 -0.36 -25.49 0.58
C ILE A 469 0.77 -26.46 0.92
N ASN A 470 1.68 -26.67 -0.03
CA ASN A 470 2.86 -27.49 0.16
C ASN A 470 4.04 -26.56 0.45
N TYR A 471 4.53 -26.58 1.69
CA TYR A 471 5.65 -25.76 2.12
C TYR A 471 6.97 -26.37 1.63
N PRO A 472 7.80 -25.62 0.89
CA PRO A 472 9.07 -26.14 0.38
C PRO A 472 10.10 -26.27 1.49
N ALA A 473 10.97 -27.28 1.43
CA ALA A 473 11.98 -27.56 2.46
C ALA A 473 13.01 -26.41 2.64
N SER A 474 13.10 -25.49 1.69
CA SER A 474 13.93 -24.28 1.79
C SER A 474 13.28 -23.13 2.56
N LEU A 475 12.01 -23.22 2.93
CA LEU A 475 11.27 -22.10 3.54
C LEU A 475 11.89 -21.68 4.88
N ARG A 476 12.18 -20.39 5.01
CA ARG A 476 12.75 -19.75 6.20
C ARG A 476 11.76 -18.81 6.89
N GLU A 477 10.95 -18.09 6.11
CA GLU A 477 10.06 -17.06 6.66
C GLU A 477 8.66 -17.08 6.01
N ILE A 478 7.64 -16.89 6.85
CA ILE A 478 6.26 -16.60 6.47
C ILE A 478 5.94 -15.16 6.90
N GLY A 479 5.66 -14.28 5.94
CA GLY A 479 5.41 -12.87 6.21
C GLY A 479 4.11 -12.60 6.97
N ARG A 480 4.02 -11.39 7.53
CA ARG A 480 2.83 -10.89 8.25
C ARG A 480 1.56 -11.10 7.43
N SER A 481 0.54 -11.68 8.06
CA SER A 481 -0.78 -11.94 7.48
C SER A 481 -0.78 -12.76 6.18
N ALA A 482 0.27 -13.53 5.89
CA ALA A 482 0.43 -14.22 4.61
C ALA A 482 -0.68 -15.25 4.32
N LEU A 483 -1.23 -15.91 5.35
CA LEU A 483 -2.26 -16.95 5.24
C LEU A 483 -3.51 -16.62 6.08
N THR A 484 -3.71 -15.36 6.49
CA THR A 484 -4.92 -14.94 7.21
C THR A 484 -6.17 -15.27 6.40
N ASP A 485 -7.24 -15.72 7.06
CA ASP A 485 -8.51 -16.08 6.44
C ASP A 485 -8.41 -17.18 5.36
N CYS A 486 -7.38 -18.02 5.46
CA CYS A 486 -7.24 -19.21 4.62
C CYS A 486 -7.70 -20.45 5.38
N PRO A 487 -8.67 -21.26 4.89
CA PRO A 487 -9.12 -22.47 5.57
C PRO A 487 -8.13 -23.64 5.42
N ILE A 488 -6.82 -23.36 5.45
CA ILE A 488 -5.75 -24.35 5.41
C ILE A 488 -5.80 -25.24 6.64
N THR A 489 -5.60 -26.54 6.45
CA THR A 489 -5.59 -27.53 7.54
C THR A 489 -4.19 -28.03 7.86
N ASN A 490 -3.31 -28.08 6.86
CA ASN A 490 -1.93 -28.53 7.03
C ASN A 490 -1.08 -27.43 7.69
N PHE A 491 -0.42 -27.77 8.81
CA PHE A 491 0.56 -26.91 9.48
C PHE A 491 2.00 -27.44 9.37
N ASN A 492 2.27 -28.51 8.61
CA ASN A 492 3.59 -29.14 8.56
C ASN A 492 4.65 -28.21 7.92
N LEU A 493 5.15 -27.25 8.70
CA LEU A 493 6.20 -26.31 8.36
C LEU A 493 7.55 -27.04 8.45
N PRO A 494 8.50 -26.78 7.54
CA PRO A 494 9.82 -27.40 7.60
C PRO A 494 10.62 -26.88 8.80
N GLU A 495 11.56 -27.69 9.28
CA GLU A 495 12.42 -27.35 10.43
C GLU A 495 13.25 -26.09 10.22
N THR A 496 13.44 -25.70 8.96
CA THR A 496 14.18 -24.52 8.55
C THR A 496 13.45 -23.20 8.77
N VAL A 497 12.16 -23.22 9.11
CA VAL A 497 11.41 -21.97 9.36
C VAL A 497 11.92 -21.30 10.64
N GLU A 498 12.39 -20.07 10.48
CA GLU A 498 12.93 -19.21 11.54
C GLU A 498 11.90 -18.17 11.99
N VAL A 499 11.06 -17.68 11.07
CA VAL A 499 10.14 -16.56 11.31
C VAL A 499 8.73 -16.88 10.83
N ILE A 500 7.75 -16.70 11.73
CA ILE A 500 6.32 -16.67 11.43
C ILE A 500 5.81 -15.28 11.83
N GLY A 501 5.50 -14.44 10.84
CA GLY A 501 5.08 -13.06 11.08
C GLY A 501 3.68 -12.95 11.69
N GLY A 502 3.40 -11.80 12.30
CA GLY A 502 2.11 -11.57 12.96
C GLY A 502 0.90 -11.80 12.05
N MET A 503 -0.22 -12.25 12.63
CA MET A 503 -1.45 -12.62 11.93
C MET A 503 -1.30 -13.70 10.84
N ALA A 504 -0.13 -14.34 10.68
CA ALA A 504 0.12 -15.24 9.55
C ALA A 504 -0.91 -16.37 9.45
N PHE A 505 -1.38 -16.91 10.57
CA PHE A 505 -2.36 -18.00 10.64
C PHE A 505 -3.69 -17.59 11.29
N GLU A 506 -3.99 -16.28 11.36
CA GLU A 506 -5.27 -15.79 11.88
C GLU A 506 -6.47 -16.32 11.05
N ASN A 507 -7.50 -16.78 11.75
CA ASN A 507 -8.74 -17.31 11.19
C ASN A 507 -8.53 -18.50 10.21
N THR A 508 -7.57 -19.37 10.51
CA THR A 508 -7.28 -20.58 9.72
C THR A 508 -7.95 -21.84 10.29
N LYS A 509 -7.77 -22.99 9.63
CA LYS A 509 -8.24 -24.30 10.10
C LYS A 509 -7.09 -25.25 10.45
N ILE A 510 -5.92 -24.71 10.80
CA ILE A 510 -4.75 -25.52 11.19
C ILE A 510 -5.05 -26.36 12.43
N GLY A 511 -4.40 -27.53 12.53
CA GLY A 511 -4.60 -28.48 13.64
C GLY A 511 -5.17 -29.82 13.17
N PRO A 512 -5.48 -30.75 14.10
CA PRO A 512 -5.79 -30.46 15.50
C PRO A 512 -4.60 -30.19 16.42
N GLU A 513 -3.44 -30.76 16.13
CA GLU A 513 -2.24 -30.61 16.94
C GLU A 513 -1.16 -29.96 16.09
N ILE A 514 -0.46 -28.96 16.64
CA ILE A 514 0.64 -28.30 15.95
C ILE A 514 1.90 -28.28 16.81
N THR A 515 3.05 -28.43 16.17
CA THR A 515 4.37 -28.24 16.77
C THR A 515 5.11 -27.16 15.98
N LEU A 516 5.58 -26.12 16.66
CA LEU A 516 6.33 -25.06 15.99
C LEU A 516 7.74 -25.55 15.59
N PRO A 517 8.25 -25.13 14.42
CA PRO A 517 9.61 -25.45 13.99
C PRO A 517 10.67 -25.01 15.01
N PRO A 518 11.76 -25.77 15.18
CA PRO A 518 12.71 -25.59 16.28
C PRO A 518 13.50 -24.29 16.22
N LEU A 519 13.58 -23.61 15.07
CA LEU A 519 14.30 -22.34 14.94
C LEU A 519 13.43 -21.12 15.27
N VAL A 520 12.12 -21.28 15.40
CA VAL A 520 11.20 -20.18 15.74
C VAL A 520 11.50 -19.69 17.15
N SER A 521 11.91 -18.42 17.26
CA SER A 521 12.26 -17.78 18.53
C SER A 521 11.19 -16.83 19.07
N VAL A 522 10.21 -16.46 18.24
CA VAL A 522 9.13 -15.53 18.59
C VAL A 522 7.80 -16.03 18.01
N ILE A 523 6.74 -16.01 18.81
CA ILE A 523 5.36 -16.00 18.30
C ILE A 523 4.94 -14.53 18.22
N ASP A 524 4.80 -14.02 17.00
CA ASP A 524 4.53 -12.61 16.75
C ASP A 524 3.05 -12.25 17.01
N GLU A 525 2.71 -10.97 16.91
CA GLU A 525 1.38 -10.46 17.27
C GLU A 525 0.26 -11.15 16.50
N PHE A 526 -0.78 -11.61 17.19
CA PHE A 526 -1.97 -12.23 16.60
C PHE A 526 -1.70 -13.46 15.71
N THR A 527 -0.56 -14.15 15.86
CA THR A 527 -0.15 -15.23 14.93
C THR A 527 -1.17 -16.38 14.84
N PHE A 528 -1.64 -16.87 15.99
CA PHE A 528 -2.57 -18.00 16.10
C PHE A 528 -3.89 -17.55 16.74
N VAL A 529 -4.59 -16.65 16.04
CA VAL A 529 -5.90 -16.14 16.44
C VAL A 529 -7.01 -16.86 15.70
N ASP A 530 -8.05 -17.30 16.42
CA ASP A 530 -9.24 -17.97 15.85
C ASP A 530 -8.89 -19.13 14.90
N CYS A 531 -7.88 -19.94 15.25
CA CYS A 531 -7.55 -21.16 14.52
C CYS A 531 -8.61 -22.23 14.83
N LYS A 532 -9.56 -22.39 13.91
CA LYS A 532 -10.85 -23.07 14.14
C LYS A 532 -10.76 -24.56 14.42
N ASN A 533 -9.63 -25.19 14.12
CA ASN A 533 -9.42 -26.61 14.33
C ASN A 533 -8.32 -26.91 15.36
N LEU A 534 -7.75 -25.88 16.01
CA LEU A 534 -6.57 -26.03 16.85
C LEU A 534 -6.93 -26.50 18.27
N LYS A 535 -6.50 -27.72 18.62
CA LYS A 535 -6.71 -28.36 19.93
C LYS A 535 -5.48 -28.36 20.83
N SER A 536 -4.28 -28.51 20.26
CA SER A 536 -3.02 -28.47 21.03
C SER A 536 -1.92 -27.73 20.28
N VAL A 537 -1.10 -26.97 21.02
CA VAL A 537 0.09 -26.27 20.52
C VAL A 537 1.30 -26.69 21.32
N THR A 538 2.36 -27.16 20.66
CA THR A 538 3.70 -27.31 21.24
C THR A 538 4.62 -26.23 20.69
N THR A 539 5.21 -25.43 21.57
CA THR A 539 6.11 -24.36 21.15
C THR A 539 7.49 -24.87 20.76
N SER A 540 8.29 -23.99 20.15
CA SER A 540 9.67 -24.28 19.76
C SER A 540 10.59 -24.34 20.99
N PRO A 541 11.59 -25.23 21.04
CA PRO A 541 12.63 -25.24 22.09
C PRO A 541 13.46 -23.94 22.12
N ASN A 542 13.50 -23.18 21.03
CA ASN A 542 14.21 -21.90 20.97
C ASN A 542 13.30 -20.69 21.21
N LEU A 543 12.01 -20.89 21.52
CA LEU A 543 11.07 -19.81 21.75
C LEU A 543 11.52 -18.95 22.93
N LYS A 544 11.63 -17.64 22.72
CA LYS A 544 12.01 -16.63 23.72
C LYS A 544 10.85 -15.73 24.12
N GLU A 545 9.95 -15.46 23.19
CA GLU A 545 8.88 -14.48 23.39
C GLU A 545 7.57 -14.92 22.71
N ILE A 546 6.46 -14.72 23.41
CA ILE A 546 5.12 -14.68 22.82
C ILE A 546 4.66 -13.23 22.89
N LYS A 547 4.41 -12.57 21.76
CA LYS A 547 3.96 -11.17 21.73
C LYS A 547 2.47 -11.02 22.02
N GLU A 548 1.96 -9.79 21.90
CA GLU A 548 0.56 -9.48 22.12
C GLU A 548 -0.37 -10.38 21.30
N ALA A 549 -1.33 -11.00 21.98
CA ALA A 549 -2.32 -11.90 21.36
C ALA A 549 -1.74 -13.05 20.52
N GLY A 550 -0.53 -13.55 20.83
CA GLY A 550 0.15 -14.56 20.01
C GLY A 550 -0.65 -15.86 19.79
N ILE A 551 -1.35 -16.36 20.81
CA ILE A 551 -2.27 -17.52 20.73
C ILE A 551 -3.59 -17.13 21.39
N GLN A 552 -4.57 -16.70 20.59
CA GLN A 552 -5.80 -16.10 21.11
C GLN A 552 -7.08 -16.67 20.49
N TYR A 553 -8.17 -16.68 21.27
CA TYR A 553 -9.52 -16.96 20.77
C TYR A 553 -9.68 -18.31 20.06
N ASN A 554 -8.85 -19.31 20.41
CA ASN A 554 -9.00 -20.66 19.89
C ASN A 554 -10.05 -21.40 20.71
N THR A 555 -11.27 -21.48 20.14
CA THR A 555 -12.48 -21.92 20.86
C THR A 555 -12.48 -23.40 21.26
N ILE A 556 -11.61 -24.21 20.66
CA ILE A 556 -11.45 -25.64 20.96
C ILE A 556 -10.07 -26.02 21.49
N LEU A 557 -9.19 -25.04 21.75
CA LEU A 557 -7.84 -25.30 22.25
C LEU A 557 -7.88 -25.80 23.69
N GLU A 558 -7.34 -26.99 23.92
CA GLU A 558 -7.32 -27.71 25.19
C GLU A 558 -5.94 -27.63 25.87
N GLU A 559 -4.86 -27.60 25.10
CA GLU A 559 -3.49 -27.70 25.62
C GLU A 559 -2.52 -26.72 24.94
N ILE A 560 -1.61 -26.16 25.74
CA ILE A 560 -0.45 -25.40 25.26
C ILE A 560 0.78 -25.90 26.03
N HIS A 561 1.70 -26.52 25.29
CA HIS A 561 2.99 -27.00 25.79
C HIS A 561 4.03 -25.91 25.53
N LEU A 562 4.39 -25.18 26.58
CA LEU A 562 5.41 -24.13 26.57
C LEU A 562 6.77 -24.71 26.95
N ASN A 563 7.75 -24.60 26.05
CA ASN A 563 9.11 -25.09 26.32
C ASN A 563 9.90 -24.18 27.26
N GLU A 564 10.82 -24.78 28.02
CA GLU A 564 11.85 -24.06 28.77
C GLU A 564 12.71 -23.21 27.82
N GLY A 565 13.10 -22.02 28.29
CA GLY A 565 13.79 -21.01 27.49
C GLY A 565 12.91 -19.84 27.08
N LEU A 566 11.58 -19.95 27.21
CA LEU A 566 10.62 -18.84 27.07
C LEU A 566 10.83 -17.81 28.19
N LEU A 567 10.99 -16.54 27.83
CA LEU A 567 11.31 -15.45 28.75
C LEU A 567 10.10 -14.55 29.02
N THR A 568 9.34 -14.22 27.97
CA THR A 568 8.27 -13.22 28.05
C THR A 568 6.99 -13.69 27.36
N ILE A 569 5.85 -13.34 27.97
CA ILE A 569 4.52 -13.50 27.36
C ILE A 569 3.86 -12.12 27.34
N GLY A 570 3.42 -11.66 26.18
CA GLY A 570 2.88 -10.32 25.97
C GLY A 570 1.46 -10.14 26.50
N ARG A 571 0.95 -8.92 26.32
CA ARG A 571 -0.45 -8.57 26.66
C ARG A 571 -1.39 -9.55 25.96
N ILE A 572 -2.41 -10.07 26.67
CA ILE A 572 -3.39 -11.02 26.14
C ILE A 572 -2.80 -12.21 25.35
N GLY A 573 -1.53 -12.56 25.60
CA GLY A 573 -0.75 -13.46 24.73
C GLY A 573 -1.29 -14.88 24.61
N LEU A 574 -2.00 -15.37 25.62
CA LEU A 574 -2.62 -16.71 25.70
C LEU A 574 -4.11 -16.61 26.09
N ALA A 575 -4.77 -15.51 25.74
CA ALA A 575 -6.14 -15.21 26.17
C ALA A 575 -7.21 -15.86 25.27
N GLY A 576 -8.40 -16.10 25.79
CA GLY A 576 -9.56 -16.55 25.01
C GLY A 576 -9.48 -17.98 24.47
N ASN A 577 -8.63 -18.83 25.06
CA ASN A 577 -8.52 -20.24 24.71
C ASN A 577 -9.54 -21.03 25.56
N TYR A 578 -10.74 -21.23 25.00
CA TYR A 578 -11.94 -21.50 25.80
C TYR A 578 -12.03 -22.90 26.41
N LYS A 579 -11.28 -23.89 25.89
CA LYS A 579 -11.30 -25.27 26.40
C LYS A 579 -10.08 -25.63 27.24
N MET A 580 -9.10 -24.73 27.35
CA MET A 580 -7.88 -24.96 28.11
C MET A 580 -8.21 -25.06 29.61
N LYS A 581 -7.92 -26.22 30.21
CA LYS A 581 -8.22 -26.51 31.62
C LYS A 581 -7.06 -26.18 32.56
N SER A 582 -5.85 -26.47 32.12
CA SER A 582 -4.62 -26.22 32.85
C SER A 582 -3.59 -25.60 31.91
N LEU A 583 -2.70 -24.77 32.45
CA LEU A 583 -1.58 -24.17 31.72
C LEU A 583 -0.35 -24.18 32.61
N THR A 584 0.77 -24.66 32.09
CA THR A 584 2.06 -24.61 32.76
C THR A 584 2.92 -23.49 32.18
N ILE A 585 3.36 -22.57 33.05
CA ILE A 585 4.33 -21.52 32.73
C ILE A 585 5.73 -22.04 33.09
N PRO A 586 6.67 -22.12 32.13
CA PRO A 586 7.99 -22.71 32.33
C PRO A 586 8.85 -21.86 33.27
N SER A 587 9.88 -22.48 33.83
CA SER A 587 10.69 -21.89 34.91
C SER A 587 11.45 -20.63 34.48
N THR A 588 11.71 -20.50 33.17
CA THR A 588 12.46 -19.39 32.58
C THR A 588 11.66 -18.10 32.38
N VAL A 589 10.34 -18.12 32.55
CA VAL A 589 9.51 -16.91 32.31
C VAL A 589 9.78 -15.87 33.38
N VAL A 590 10.21 -14.68 32.96
CA VAL A 590 10.55 -13.55 33.85
C VAL A 590 9.52 -12.42 33.82
N SER A 591 8.69 -12.33 32.77
CA SER A 591 7.66 -11.30 32.67
C SER A 591 6.42 -11.76 31.90
N VAL A 592 5.26 -11.28 32.32
CA VAL A 592 3.97 -11.50 31.66
C VAL A 592 3.24 -10.17 31.44
N GLY A 593 2.57 -10.03 30.30
CA GLY A 593 1.77 -8.87 29.97
C GLY A 593 0.42 -8.88 30.66
N SER A 594 -0.29 -7.75 30.62
CA SER A 594 -1.65 -7.67 31.15
C SER A 594 -2.56 -8.68 30.45
N LEU A 595 -3.40 -9.31 31.26
CA LEU A 595 -4.51 -10.16 30.85
C LEU A 595 -4.05 -11.35 30.01
N PHE A 596 -2.82 -11.84 30.21
CA PHE A 596 -2.23 -12.85 29.33
C PHE A 596 -3.01 -14.17 29.29
N VAL A 597 -3.80 -14.51 30.33
CA VAL A 597 -4.70 -15.69 30.36
C VAL A 597 -6.19 -15.31 30.48
N ARG A 598 -6.53 -14.06 30.13
CA ARG A 598 -7.91 -13.56 30.16
C ARG A 598 -8.86 -14.45 29.35
N SER A 599 -10.10 -14.60 29.82
CA SER A 599 -11.17 -15.29 29.09
C SER A 599 -10.87 -16.76 28.71
N ASN A 600 -9.94 -17.42 29.39
CA ASN A 600 -9.75 -18.87 29.30
C ASN A 600 -10.81 -19.58 30.14
N ILE A 601 -12.06 -19.59 29.68
CA ILE A 601 -13.23 -19.89 30.52
C ILE A 601 -13.19 -21.27 31.21
N ALA A 602 -12.61 -22.29 30.58
CA ALA A 602 -12.49 -23.63 31.16
C ALA A 602 -11.32 -23.78 32.13
N GLN A 603 -10.41 -22.81 32.22
CA GLN A 603 -9.18 -22.95 32.99
C GLN A 603 -9.52 -23.00 34.49
N LYS A 604 -9.01 -24.04 35.16
CA LYS A 604 -9.13 -24.29 36.59
C LYS A 604 -7.78 -24.21 37.29
N ASP A 605 -6.72 -24.54 36.57
CA ASP A 605 -5.38 -24.61 37.14
C ASP A 605 -4.41 -23.74 36.32
N LEU A 606 -3.54 -23.03 37.03
CA LEU A 606 -2.40 -22.31 36.46
C LEU A 606 -1.15 -22.75 37.23
N ILE A 607 -0.26 -23.47 36.56
CA ILE A 607 0.95 -24.04 37.13
C ILE A 607 2.12 -23.12 36.81
N MET A 608 2.76 -22.58 37.83
CA MET A 608 3.87 -21.64 37.73
C MET A 608 5.16 -22.31 38.19
N LEU A 609 6.06 -22.59 37.24
CA LEU A 609 7.41 -23.05 37.52
C LEU A 609 8.44 -21.95 37.82
N PRO A 610 8.23 -20.64 37.55
CA PRO A 610 9.21 -19.62 37.95
C PRO A 610 9.39 -19.53 39.48
N ALA A 611 10.66 -19.59 39.93
CA ALA A 611 11.02 -19.51 41.35
C ALA A 611 10.73 -18.12 41.96
N THR A 612 10.78 -17.07 41.13
CA THR A 612 10.34 -15.72 41.46
C THR A 612 9.10 -15.39 40.65
N PRO A 613 8.05 -14.77 41.23
CA PRO A 613 6.86 -14.37 40.48
C PRO A 613 7.25 -13.52 39.25
N PRO A 614 6.85 -13.90 38.02
CA PRO A 614 7.15 -13.12 36.83
C PRO A 614 6.57 -11.71 36.95
N ALA A 615 7.33 -10.70 36.51
CA ALA A 615 6.92 -9.30 36.59
C ALA A 615 5.69 -9.05 35.69
N PRO A 616 4.50 -8.73 36.25
CA PRO A 616 3.30 -8.53 35.47
C PRO A 616 3.14 -7.06 35.04
N ASN A 617 2.76 -6.81 33.78
CA ASN A 617 2.41 -5.47 33.29
C ASN A 617 0.88 -5.22 33.36
N GLY A 618 0.34 -5.24 34.58
CA GLY A 618 -1.09 -5.14 34.90
C GLY A 618 -1.68 -6.45 35.46
N ASP A 619 -3.00 -6.52 35.58
CA ASP A 619 -3.69 -7.74 36.00
C ASP A 619 -3.42 -8.89 35.05
N VAL A 620 -3.34 -10.14 35.53
CA VAL A 620 -2.97 -11.30 34.72
C VAL A 620 -4.17 -12.03 34.10
N THR A 621 -5.37 -11.83 34.67
CA THR A 621 -6.65 -12.42 34.25
C THR A 621 -7.81 -11.45 34.56
N ASP A 622 -9.04 -11.75 34.14
CA ASP A 622 -10.24 -11.00 34.54
C ASP A 622 -10.49 -11.10 36.06
N ASP A 623 -11.03 -10.06 36.71
CA ASP A 623 -11.20 -10.00 38.17
C ASP A 623 -11.95 -11.21 38.75
N ALA A 624 -13.07 -11.60 38.12
CA ALA A 624 -13.88 -12.74 38.55
C ALA A 624 -13.15 -14.10 38.49
N ARG A 625 -11.98 -14.16 37.87
CA ARG A 625 -11.21 -15.41 37.67
C ARG A 625 -10.20 -15.67 38.78
N TYR A 626 -9.81 -14.66 39.57
CA TYR A 626 -8.89 -14.83 40.70
C TYR A 626 -9.46 -15.79 41.77
N ASP A 627 -10.78 -15.89 41.87
CA ASP A 627 -11.47 -16.81 42.78
C ASP A 627 -11.67 -18.23 42.23
N ILE A 628 -11.50 -18.39 40.91
CA ILE A 628 -11.84 -19.64 40.19
C ILE A 628 -10.59 -20.48 39.93
N ILE A 629 -9.47 -19.84 39.63
CA ILE A 629 -8.22 -20.50 39.24
C ILE A 629 -7.43 -20.88 40.50
N THR A 630 -7.03 -22.16 40.59
CA THR A 630 -6.00 -22.60 41.53
C THR A 630 -4.63 -22.26 40.96
N LEU A 631 -3.86 -21.44 41.66
CA LEU A 631 -2.48 -21.14 41.31
C LEU A 631 -1.54 -22.14 41.99
N HIS A 632 -0.91 -23.00 41.21
CA HIS A 632 0.11 -23.94 41.70
C HIS A 632 1.48 -23.30 41.51
N VAL A 633 2.28 -23.21 42.57
CA VAL A 633 3.63 -22.62 42.56
C VAL A 633 4.62 -23.57 43.23
N GLN A 634 5.92 -23.41 42.96
CA GLN A 634 6.92 -24.22 43.63
C GLN A 634 6.85 -24.01 45.15
N LYS A 635 7.06 -25.08 45.94
CA LYS A 635 7.03 -25.02 47.41
C LYS A 635 7.91 -23.90 47.98
N GLY A 636 9.10 -23.70 47.42
CA GLY A 636 10.05 -22.66 47.84
C GLY A 636 9.62 -21.22 47.49
N SER A 637 8.64 -21.06 46.59
CA SER A 637 8.18 -19.77 46.07
C SER A 637 6.84 -19.34 46.65
N LEU A 638 6.18 -20.18 47.44
CA LEU A 638 4.81 -19.99 47.92
C LEU A 638 4.58 -18.62 48.57
N GLU A 639 5.47 -18.22 49.49
CA GLU A 639 5.34 -16.95 50.21
C GLU A 639 5.60 -15.74 49.30
N ALA A 640 6.50 -15.86 48.32
CA ALA A 640 6.76 -14.80 47.35
C ALA A 640 5.53 -14.53 46.47
N TYR A 641 4.81 -15.57 46.03
CA TYR A 641 3.59 -15.41 45.25
C TYR A 641 2.43 -14.84 46.09
N LYS A 642 2.24 -15.30 47.35
CA LYS A 642 1.20 -14.77 48.24
C LYS A 642 1.37 -13.28 48.56
N GLN A 643 2.60 -12.82 48.74
CA GLN A 643 2.89 -11.43 49.10
C GLN A 643 2.91 -10.49 47.90
N HIS A 644 2.92 -11.02 46.67
CA HIS A 644 3.03 -10.21 45.47
C HIS A 644 1.72 -9.44 45.18
N PRO A 645 1.75 -8.14 44.83
CA PRO A 645 0.53 -7.31 44.67
C PRO A 645 -0.51 -7.82 43.66
N ILE A 646 -0.03 -8.45 42.57
CA ILE A 646 -0.90 -9.04 41.53
C ILE A 646 -1.11 -10.54 41.74
N TRP A 647 -0.04 -11.35 41.80
CA TRP A 647 -0.16 -12.80 42.01
C TRP A 647 -0.80 -13.20 43.36
N GLY A 648 -0.72 -12.36 44.38
CA GLY A 648 -1.41 -12.56 45.66
C GLY A 648 -2.93 -12.36 45.60
N LYS A 649 -3.47 -11.87 44.47
CA LYS A 649 -4.92 -11.74 44.27
C LYS A 649 -5.64 -13.09 44.12
N PHE A 650 -4.94 -14.17 43.72
CA PHE A 650 -5.54 -15.51 43.65
C PHE A 650 -5.91 -16.00 45.05
N THR A 651 -7.16 -16.43 45.25
CA THR A 651 -7.62 -16.87 46.58
C THR A 651 -7.12 -18.27 46.96
N LYS A 652 -6.70 -19.07 45.98
CA LYS A 652 -6.14 -20.41 46.19
C LYS A 652 -4.76 -20.53 45.55
N ILE A 653 -3.72 -20.46 46.38
CA ILE A 653 -2.32 -20.63 45.98
C ILE A 653 -1.72 -21.83 46.72
N LEU A 654 -1.24 -22.84 45.98
CA LEU A 654 -0.69 -24.09 46.49
C LEU A 654 0.79 -24.23 46.16
N GLY A 655 1.59 -24.72 47.10
CA GLY A 655 3.04 -24.94 46.95
C GLY A 655 3.39 -26.32 46.40
N ASP A 656 2.68 -26.79 45.38
CA ASP A 656 2.72 -28.15 44.82
C ASP A 656 3.14 -28.19 43.33
N ALA A 657 3.45 -27.05 42.69
CA ALA A 657 3.96 -27.07 41.32
C ALA A 657 5.38 -27.67 41.27
N GLY A 658 5.63 -28.51 40.27
CA GLY A 658 6.89 -29.24 40.14
C GLY A 658 7.08 -30.38 41.14
N VAL A 659 6.11 -30.62 42.02
CA VAL A 659 6.01 -31.88 42.77
C VAL A 659 5.48 -32.89 41.76
N LYS A 660 6.33 -33.82 41.28
CA LYS A 660 5.82 -35.03 40.63
C LYS A 660 4.79 -35.63 41.60
N PRO A 661 3.55 -35.90 41.20
CA PRO A 661 2.65 -36.68 42.03
C PRO A 661 3.42 -37.94 42.42
N GLU A 662 3.49 -38.28 43.70
CA GLU A 662 4.11 -39.53 44.17
C GLU A 662 3.43 -40.81 43.61
N PHE A 663 2.51 -40.67 42.64
CA PHE A 663 1.87 -41.75 41.90
C PHE A 663 1.64 -41.39 40.41
N MET A 664 2.72 -41.12 39.67
CA MET A 664 2.79 -41.43 38.23
C MET A 664 4.26 -41.69 37.90
N ASP A 665 4.64 -42.97 37.89
CA ASP A 665 5.92 -43.38 37.32
C ASP A 665 6.01 -42.82 35.90
N GLU A 666 7.15 -42.22 35.54
CA GLU A 666 7.40 -41.94 34.12
C GLU A 666 7.22 -43.26 33.35
N PRO A 667 6.58 -43.23 32.17
CA PRO A 667 6.44 -44.42 31.37
C PRO A 667 7.82 -45.04 31.19
N THR A 668 8.02 -46.23 31.74
CA THR A 668 9.28 -46.94 31.63
C THR A 668 9.33 -47.64 30.29
N VAL A 669 10.52 -47.79 29.73
CA VAL A 669 10.69 -48.59 28.52
C VAL A 669 10.41 -50.04 28.87
N VAL A 670 9.33 -50.60 28.30
CA VAL A 670 8.94 -52.01 28.50
C VAL A 670 9.60 -52.89 27.46
N GLU A 671 9.66 -52.42 26.21
CA GLU A 671 10.26 -53.15 25.10
C GLU A 671 10.96 -52.19 24.14
N ILE A 672 12.07 -52.62 23.56
CA ILE A 672 12.84 -51.89 22.56
C ILE A 672 12.78 -52.69 21.27
N TYR A 673 12.58 -52.03 20.14
CA TYR A 673 12.58 -52.65 18.82
C TYR A 673 13.49 -51.88 17.87
N ASP A 674 14.05 -52.58 16.88
CA ASP A 674 14.59 -51.92 15.69
C ASP A 674 13.48 -51.50 14.72
N ILE A 675 13.85 -50.76 13.67
CA ILE A 675 12.92 -50.30 12.64
C ILE A 675 12.27 -51.44 11.82
N THR A 676 12.77 -52.67 11.94
CA THR A 676 12.22 -53.87 11.28
C THR A 676 11.22 -54.62 12.17
N GLY A 677 11.05 -54.18 13.42
CA GLY A 677 10.15 -54.81 14.40
C GLY A 677 10.79 -55.95 15.20
N ARG A 678 12.11 -56.12 15.14
CA ARG A 678 12.81 -57.09 15.98
C ARG A 678 13.04 -56.52 17.37
N ARG A 679 12.68 -57.29 18.41
CA ARG A 679 12.90 -56.91 19.82
C ARG A 679 14.40 -56.91 20.15
N LEU A 680 14.86 -55.84 20.81
CA LEU A 680 16.22 -55.62 21.26
C LEU A 680 16.31 -55.72 22.79
N PRO A 681 17.41 -56.27 23.35
CA PRO A 681 17.64 -56.32 24.79
C PRO A 681 18.04 -54.97 25.38
N GLU A 682 18.63 -54.09 24.57
CA GLU A 682 19.08 -52.74 24.93
C GLU A 682 19.06 -51.84 23.68
N MET A 683 19.18 -50.52 23.88
CA MET A 683 19.21 -49.60 22.74
C MET A 683 20.52 -49.75 21.96
N THR A 684 20.41 -49.80 20.63
CA THR A 684 21.58 -49.89 19.76
C THR A 684 22.08 -48.48 19.40
N PRO A 685 23.35 -48.13 19.73
CA PRO A 685 23.96 -46.88 19.30
C PRO A 685 24.09 -46.78 17.78
N GLY A 686 23.92 -45.59 17.23
CA GLY A 686 24.02 -45.31 15.79
C GLY A 686 22.77 -45.63 14.98
N THR A 687 21.68 -46.08 15.61
CA THR A 687 20.42 -46.45 14.92
C THR A 687 19.18 -45.83 15.56
N VAL A 688 18.06 -45.83 14.82
CA VAL A 688 16.74 -45.47 15.36
C VAL A 688 16.18 -46.67 16.13
N ASN A 689 15.88 -46.45 17.41
CA ASN A 689 15.27 -47.40 18.33
C ASN A 689 13.80 -47.04 18.52
N ILE A 690 12.92 -48.02 18.47
CA ILE A 690 11.49 -47.87 18.73
C ILE A 690 11.21 -48.36 20.16
N LEU A 691 10.85 -47.45 21.06
CA LEU A 691 10.59 -47.74 22.46
C LEU A 691 9.09 -47.90 22.69
N ARG A 692 8.68 -49.04 23.22
CA ARG A 692 7.32 -49.27 23.74
C ARG A 692 7.31 -48.93 25.22
N MET A 693 6.50 -47.96 25.59
CA MET A 693 6.44 -47.39 26.93
C MET A 693 5.38 -48.10 27.78
N SER A 694 5.48 -48.04 29.11
CA SER A 694 4.55 -48.72 30.03
C SER A 694 3.13 -48.17 30.02
N ASP A 695 2.92 -46.98 29.45
CA ASP A 695 1.62 -46.36 29.19
C ASP A 695 1.01 -46.77 27.83
N GLY A 696 1.67 -47.65 27.07
CA GLY A 696 1.24 -48.09 25.75
C GLY A 696 1.64 -47.17 24.60
N SER A 697 2.28 -46.03 24.87
CA SER A 697 2.81 -45.15 23.83
C SER A 697 4.07 -45.73 23.16
N VAL A 698 4.37 -45.25 21.95
CA VAL A 698 5.56 -45.65 21.18
C VAL A 698 6.39 -44.41 20.87
N ARG A 699 7.69 -44.45 21.20
CA ARG A 699 8.65 -43.36 20.94
C ARG A 699 9.72 -43.82 19.97
N LYS A 700 10.19 -42.92 19.08
CA LYS A 700 11.36 -43.17 18.22
C LYS A 700 12.54 -42.37 18.75
N VAL A 701 13.62 -43.05 19.10
CA VAL A 701 14.82 -42.45 19.70
C VAL A 701 16.05 -42.83 18.89
N MET A 702 16.80 -41.85 18.43
CA MET A 702 18.12 -42.08 17.84
C MET A 702 19.18 -41.98 18.93
N VAL A 703 19.92 -43.07 19.16
CA VAL A 703 21.05 -43.06 20.10
C VAL A 703 22.32 -42.70 19.33
N PRO A 704 23.03 -41.62 19.67
CA PRO A 704 24.29 -41.27 19.01
C PRO A 704 25.33 -42.39 19.19
N ALA A 705 26.16 -42.65 18.18
CA ALA A 705 27.13 -43.76 18.16
C ALA A 705 28.18 -43.73 19.29
N ASN A 706 28.25 -42.64 20.07
CA ASN A 706 29.30 -42.38 21.06
C ASN A 706 28.81 -42.43 22.53
N CYS A 707 27.57 -42.85 22.81
CA CYS A 707 27.11 -43.04 24.19
C CYS A 707 27.49 -44.44 24.71
N ARG A 708 28.15 -44.48 25.87
CA ARG A 708 28.37 -45.71 26.68
C ARG A 708 27.28 -45.86 27.73
#